data_AF-A0A7D5T5D9-F1
#
_entry.id   AF-A0A7D5T5D9-F1
#
_cell.length_a   1.000
_cell.length_b   1.000
_cell.length_c   1.000
_cell.angle_alpha   90.00
_cell.angle_beta   90.00
_cell.angle_gamma   90.00
#
_symmetry.space_group_name_H-M   'P 1'
#
loop_
_entity.id
_entity.type
_entity.pdbx_description
1 polymer ?
#
loop_
_entity_poly.entity_id
_entity_poly.type
_entity_poly.pdbx_seq_one_letter_code
_entity_poly.pdbx_strand_id
1 'polypeptide(L)'
;MGREEIFIHRSGADSDRAAVAVDVETRLSSPVEPDLYAKFCEHLGRNIYHGMEAQILFNPTFGKWPFHAPGSDVAGGFKREYDLEAIESLVTDHDYHRNLPEVIDAEVTLDAYTDGVAFGWMYAGDAERVIASPDVGPTGNQAQRVETTDVAADRPAGLRQWTALPHHRTRGFECRVKARAKAATDLTLSLSVVGEDGTTGEALAAETVSLDEEWTTHEPTLELPAEADFDDDTVFEFALTTTEPANVVVERALLYPDDHVDYADPEVIEFLRERELPLLRWPGGNFVSGYHWRDGVGPVDERPTKPNPAWGGLEYNLFGTDEFMRFCENVGCEPMICVNAGDGTPEEAAKWVEYCNGDPDETEMGALRAENGHPEPYDVTYWEVGNELYGEWQVNWTTKDGYADRYQRFHDAMTAVDPDIRLQAIGDLRGEQFNDWNEHLLAEAGESVRALTQHILAGGAVDETTDPDELFHAFMGFSEQLGERFKRLEALLRDAGIDDPRIAITELQLFATFTGDDADGADEADPHAADGASALSPETMPTPQTISEALYDATIIHECIRTGGLVEMITHSATVNHGGGLQKERERVWADPCYYGHAMGAPLWGGTPVGVELECATISTEYTFREIDPVEDVPALDVMAVLSPDESSLTLMIVNCASRGEPVSLSVDTGAFNAAAEVDRVTLSAETMHAENTRDEPERVTPESSTVTLSDDDPTVTIEPYSLTRLTFERVEE
;
A
#
# COMPACT_ATOMS: atom_id res chain seq x y z
N MET A 1 -26.65 20.01 -18.08
CA MET A 1 -25.76 20.69 -19.04
C MET A 1 -24.97 19.57 -19.70
N GLY A 2 -24.92 19.47 -21.03
CA GLY A 2 -24.09 18.41 -21.66
C GLY A 2 -22.62 18.68 -21.33
N ARG A 3 -21.88 17.68 -20.85
CA ARG A 3 -20.42 17.78 -20.76
C ARG A 3 -19.87 18.02 -22.17
N GLU A 4 -18.97 18.99 -22.31
CA GLU A 4 -18.18 19.12 -23.52
C GLU A 4 -17.18 17.97 -23.54
N GLU A 5 -17.21 17.18 -24.60
CA GLU A 5 -16.32 16.04 -24.81
C GLU A 5 -14.94 16.59 -25.19
N ILE A 6 -13.97 16.46 -24.29
CA ILE A 6 -12.60 16.99 -24.50
C ILE A 6 -11.67 16.00 -25.20
N PHE A 7 -12.12 14.79 -25.52
CA PHE A 7 -11.28 13.78 -26.18
C PHE A 7 -12.04 13.18 -27.35
N ILE A 8 -11.46 13.28 -28.54
CA ILE A 8 -12.03 12.74 -29.77
C ILE A 8 -10.96 11.89 -30.43
N HIS A 9 -11.25 10.62 -30.65
CA HIS A 9 -10.38 9.71 -31.39
C HIS A 9 -10.88 9.48 -32.82
N ARG A 10 -9.93 9.33 -33.76
CA ARG A 10 -10.15 8.85 -35.12
C ARG A 10 -9.18 7.69 -35.40
N SER A 11 -9.69 6.59 -35.92
CA SER A 11 -8.86 5.44 -36.29
C SER A 11 -7.91 5.79 -37.43
N GLY A 12 -6.61 5.63 -37.17
CA GLY A 12 -5.51 5.70 -38.13
C GLY A 12 -5.17 4.33 -38.72
N ALA A 13 -4.69 4.29 -39.97
CA ALA A 13 -4.40 3.04 -40.67
C ALA A 13 -3.00 2.47 -40.39
N ASP A 14 -2.05 3.32 -40.01
CA ASP A 14 -0.64 2.95 -39.80
C ASP A 14 -0.38 2.84 -38.29
N SER A 15 0.11 1.69 -37.82
CA SER A 15 0.35 1.44 -36.38
C SER A 15 1.57 2.16 -35.82
N ASP A 16 2.49 2.62 -36.67
CA ASP A 16 3.73 3.33 -36.32
C ASP A 16 3.58 4.86 -36.43
N ARG A 17 2.36 5.37 -36.68
CA ARG A 17 2.09 6.79 -36.86
C ARG A 17 0.82 7.23 -36.14
N ALA A 18 0.92 8.39 -35.51
CA ALA A 18 -0.22 9.06 -34.89
C ALA A 18 -0.12 10.58 -35.11
N ALA A 19 -1.25 11.27 -34.94
CA ALA A 19 -1.32 12.72 -34.91
C ALA A 19 -2.21 13.17 -33.76
N VAL A 20 -1.78 14.19 -33.03
CA VAL A 20 -2.57 14.83 -31.98
C VAL A 20 -2.70 16.33 -32.27
N ALA A 21 -3.91 16.85 -32.15
CA ALA A 21 -4.21 18.27 -32.21
C ALA A 21 -4.88 18.73 -30.91
N VAL A 22 -4.38 19.80 -30.32
CA VAL A 22 -4.90 20.36 -29.06
C VAL A 22 -5.81 21.55 -29.36
N ASP A 23 -7.03 21.52 -28.81
CA ASP A 23 -7.98 22.63 -28.81
C ASP A 23 -8.07 23.27 -27.42
N VAL A 24 -7.30 24.33 -27.23
CA VAL A 24 -7.29 25.09 -25.97
C VAL A 24 -8.56 25.90 -25.71
N GLU A 25 -9.52 25.96 -26.64
CA GLU A 25 -10.80 26.66 -26.42
C GLU A 25 -11.87 25.74 -25.83
N THR A 26 -11.79 24.44 -26.12
CA THR A 26 -12.64 23.41 -25.49
C THR A 26 -12.01 23.02 -24.16
N ARG A 27 -12.70 23.30 -23.03
CA ARG A 27 -12.11 23.16 -21.68
C ARG A 27 -13.08 22.53 -20.69
N LEU A 28 -12.57 21.72 -19.78
CA LEU A 28 -13.32 21.35 -18.57
C LEU A 28 -13.31 22.50 -17.56
N SER A 29 -14.41 22.65 -16.82
CA SER A 29 -14.52 23.66 -15.75
C SER A 29 -13.81 23.25 -14.47
N SER A 30 -13.61 21.96 -14.28
CA SER A 30 -12.96 21.39 -13.09
C SER A 30 -11.47 21.25 -13.37
N PRO A 31 -10.59 21.80 -12.52
CA PRO A 31 -9.16 21.58 -12.67
C PRO A 31 -8.80 20.12 -12.37
N VAL A 32 -7.58 19.72 -12.71
CA VAL A 32 -7.04 18.42 -12.29
C VAL A 32 -6.84 18.42 -10.78
N GLU A 33 -7.51 17.51 -10.10
CA GLU A 33 -7.47 17.35 -8.64
C GLU A 33 -6.22 16.54 -8.22
N PRO A 34 -5.35 17.07 -7.34
CA PRO A 34 -4.22 16.33 -6.80
C PRO A 34 -4.60 14.97 -6.20
N ASP A 35 -5.74 14.88 -5.50
CA ASP A 35 -6.19 13.66 -4.82
C ASP A 35 -6.46 12.47 -5.76
N LEU A 36 -6.43 12.67 -7.09
CA LEU A 36 -6.40 11.57 -8.08
C LEU A 36 -5.07 10.78 -8.07
N TYR A 37 -4.08 11.23 -7.31
CA TYR A 37 -2.77 10.59 -7.16
C TYR A 37 -2.49 10.16 -5.71
N ALA A 38 -3.53 9.96 -4.90
CA ALA A 38 -3.41 9.55 -3.51
C ALA A 38 -3.02 8.06 -3.37
N LYS A 39 -2.70 7.64 -2.14
CA LYS A 39 -2.35 6.24 -1.81
C LYS A 39 -3.23 5.69 -0.70
N PHE A 40 -3.26 4.38 -0.64
CA PHE A 40 -3.94 3.59 0.38
C PHE A 40 -2.91 2.81 1.22
N CYS A 41 -3.17 2.64 2.51
CA CYS A 41 -2.44 1.72 3.37
C CYS A 41 -3.36 0.96 4.33
N GLU A 42 -2.93 -0.25 4.67
CA GLU A 42 -3.66 -1.22 5.46
C GLU A 42 -2.73 -1.94 6.41
N HIS A 43 -3.22 -2.34 7.57
CA HIS A 43 -2.56 -3.33 8.43
C HIS A 43 -2.63 -4.74 7.79
N LEU A 44 -1.98 -4.90 6.65
CA LEU A 44 -1.95 -6.09 5.78
C LEU A 44 -0.50 -6.42 5.44
N GLY A 45 -0.13 -7.69 5.61
CA GLY A 45 1.19 -8.20 5.22
C GLY A 45 2.31 -7.35 5.81
N ARG A 46 3.17 -6.81 4.93
CA ARG A 46 4.30 -5.93 5.29
C ARG A 46 4.06 -4.46 4.91
N ASN A 47 2.81 -4.01 4.86
CA ASN A 47 2.48 -2.63 4.48
C ASN A 47 2.77 -1.64 5.62
N ILE A 48 2.28 -1.93 6.83
CA ILE A 48 2.63 -1.18 8.06
C ILE A 48 3.88 -1.78 8.71
N TYR A 49 3.74 -2.98 9.28
CA TYR A 49 4.83 -3.67 9.98
C TYR A 49 5.89 -4.16 8.99
N HIS A 50 7.17 -3.84 9.23
CA HIS A 50 8.28 -4.10 8.31
C HIS A 50 8.13 -3.42 6.94
N GLY A 51 7.27 -2.41 6.85
CA GLY A 51 7.05 -1.56 5.68
C GLY A 51 7.22 -0.10 6.08
N MET A 52 6.09 0.57 6.32
CA MET A 52 6.05 1.98 6.76
C MET A 52 6.62 2.20 8.17
N GLU A 53 6.36 1.31 9.12
CA GLU A 53 6.94 1.38 10.46
C GLU A 53 8.40 0.90 10.45
N ALA A 54 9.29 1.63 11.13
CA ALA A 54 10.72 1.33 11.22
C ALA A 54 11.06 0.22 12.23
N GLN A 55 10.07 -0.39 12.88
CA GLN A 55 10.28 -1.48 13.81
C GLN A 55 10.87 -2.70 13.08
N ILE A 56 11.95 -3.26 13.63
CA ILE A 56 12.73 -4.32 12.97
C ILE A 56 12.30 -5.74 13.37
N LEU A 57 11.92 -5.98 14.63
CA LEU A 57 11.71 -7.33 15.15
C LEU A 57 10.32 -7.89 14.86
N PHE A 58 10.24 -9.07 14.29
CA PHE A 58 8.99 -9.79 14.09
C PHE A 58 8.42 -10.32 15.42
N ASN A 59 7.09 -10.30 15.58
CA ASN A 59 6.39 -10.67 16.81
C ASN A 59 7.04 -10.09 18.08
N PRO A 60 7.25 -8.78 18.15
CA PRO A 60 8.03 -8.16 19.21
C PRO A 60 7.28 -8.12 20.56
N THR A 61 6.02 -8.51 20.55
CA THR A 61 5.12 -8.57 21.72
C THR A 61 4.92 -9.98 22.24
N PHE A 62 5.64 -10.97 21.68
CA PHE A 62 5.54 -12.39 22.05
C PHE A 62 4.11 -12.94 22.03
N GLY A 63 3.27 -12.38 21.16
CA GLY A 63 1.87 -12.72 21.05
C GLY A 63 1.66 -14.14 20.50
N LYS A 64 0.51 -14.73 20.84
CA LYS A 64 0.08 -16.01 20.25
C LYS A 64 -0.25 -15.81 18.79
N TRP A 65 0.61 -16.30 17.90
CA TRP A 65 0.40 -16.20 16.46
C TRP A 65 -0.86 -16.94 15.99
N PRO A 66 -1.81 -16.26 15.33
CA PRO A 66 -2.98 -16.91 14.75
C PRO A 66 -2.70 -17.26 13.27
N PHE A 67 -2.51 -18.55 12.99
CA PHE A 67 -2.28 -19.07 11.64
C PHE A 67 -3.56 -19.04 10.79
N HIS A 68 -3.39 -18.73 9.50
CA HIS A 68 -4.48 -18.58 8.52
C HIS A 68 -4.95 -19.93 7.99
N ALA A 69 -6.27 -20.16 8.01
CA ALA A 69 -6.90 -21.27 7.29
C ALA A 69 -7.66 -20.74 6.06
N PRO A 70 -7.67 -21.45 4.92
CA PRO A 70 -8.39 -21.01 3.73
C PRO A 70 -9.88 -20.70 3.97
N GLY A 71 -10.33 -19.63 3.32
CA GLY A 71 -11.70 -19.12 3.36
C GLY A 71 -11.99 -18.19 4.54
N SER A 72 -13.21 -17.65 4.60
CA SER A 72 -13.63 -16.71 5.65
C SER A 72 -14.38 -17.41 6.78
N ASP A 73 -14.45 -16.75 7.96
CA ASP A 73 -15.38 -17.16 9.03
C ASP A 73 -16.85 -16.93 8.60
N VAL A 74 -17.80 -17.54 9.30
CA VAL A 74 -19.25 -17.35 9.04
C VAL A 74 -19.67 -15.88 9.22
N ALA A 75 -19.03 -15.18 10.16
CA ALA A 75 -19.23 -13.74 10.34
C ALA A 75 -18.30 -12.90 9.46
N GLY A 76 -17.61 -13.50 8.50
CA GLY A 76 -16.58 -12.87 7.67
C GLY A 76 -15.25 -12.65 8.41
N GLY A 77 -14.29 -12.09 7.69
CA GLY A 77 -12.91 -11.93 8.14
C GLY A 77 -12.12 -13.22 8.16
N PHE A 78 -11.03 -13.15 8.90
CA PHE A 78 -10.02 -14.18 8.97
C PHE A 78 -10.49 -15.47 9.67
N LYS A 79 -10.21 -16.62 9.04
CA LYS A 79 -10.42 -17.94 9.64
C LYS A 79 -9.11 -18.51 10.18
N ARG A 80 -9.16 -19.00 11.43
CA ARG A 80 -8.00 -19.59 12.10
C ARG A 80 -7.77 -21.05 11.71
N GLU A 81 -6.50 -21.39 11.54
CA GLU A 81 -6.02 -22.77 11.46
C GLU A 81 -5.73 -23.33 12.85
N TYR A 82 -6.14 -24.58 13.06
CA TYR A 82 -5.95 -25.33 14.31
C TYR A 82 -5.39 -26.72 14.07
N ASP A 83 -5.35 -27.19 12.83
CA ASP A 83 -4.72 -28.44 12.46
C ASP A 83 -3.20 -28.31 12.57
N LEU A 84 -2.57 -29.21 13.34
CA LEU A 84 -1.13 -29.12 13.61
C LEU A 84 -0.29 -29.43 12.38
N GLU A 85 -0.70 -30.37 11.52
CA GLU A 85 0.05 -30.70 10.30
C GLU A 85 -0.01 -29.51 9.33
N ALA A 86 -1.17 -28.86 9.22
CA ALA A 86 -1.31 -27.62 8.44
C ALA A 86 -0.49 -26.47 9.03
N ILE A 87 -0.46 -26.30 10.36
CA ILE A 87 0.36 -25.28 11.01
C ILE A 87 1.85 -25.56 10.81
N GLU A 88 2.30 -26.81 10.91
CA GLU A 88 3.69 -27.20 10.64
C GLU A 88 4.09 -26.86 9.19
N SER A 89 3.20 -27.12 8.22
CA SER A 89 3.41 -26.70 6.83
C SER A 89 3.48 -25.18 6.72
N LEU A 90 2.52 -24.45 7.30
CA LEU A 90 2.48 -22.99 7.27
C LEU A 90 3.70 -22.36 7.94
N VAL A 91 4.21 -22.92 9.04
CA VAL A 91 5.44 -22.46 9.68
C VAL A 91 6.63 -22.65 8.74
N THR A 92 6.69 -23.79 8.07
CA THR A 92 7.75 -24.10 7.10
C THR A 92 7.72 -23.14 5.91
N ASP A 93 6.53 -22.85 5.37
CA ASP A 93 6.34 -21.91 4.27
C ASP A 93 6.53 -20.44 4.73
N HIS A 94 6.16 -20.11 5.97
CA HIS A 94 6.27 -18.74 6.48
C HIS A 94 7.72 -18.28 6.69
N ASP A 95 8.63 -19.19 7.08
CA ASP A 95 10.05 -18.85 7.19
C ASP A 95 10.68 -18.57 5.81
N TYR A 96 10.18 -19.19 4.73
CA TYR A 96 10.54 -18.81 3.35
C TYR A 96 10.15 -17.35 3.06
N HIS A 97 9.01 -16.88 3.57
CA HIS A 97 8.52 -15.51 3.38
C HIS A 97 9.14 -14.46 4.32
N ARG A 98 10.07 -14.82 5.22
CA ARG A 98 10.77 -13.82 6.05
C ARG A 98 11.93 -13.14 5.31
N ASN A 99 12.30 -13.61 4.12
CA ASN A 99 13.47 -13.16 3.34
C ASN A 99 14.76 -13.20 4.16
N LEU A 100 14.82 -14.14 5.10
CA LEU A 100 16.04 -14.53 5.79
C LEU A 100 16.72 -15.61 4.93
N PRO A 101 18.05 -15.74 4.94
CA PRO A 101 18.74 -16.74 4.12
C PRO A 101 18.17 -18.15 4.36
N GLU A 102 18.28 -19.02 3.35
CA GLU A 102 17.92 -20.47 3.40
C GLU A 102 18.54 -21.24 4.58
N VAL A 103 19.46 -20.60 5.32
CA VAL A 103 20.12 -21.09 6.53
C VAL A 103 19.19 -21.12 7.75
N ILE A 104 18.01 -20.45 7.72
CA ILE A 104 16.97 -20.73 8.71
C ILE A 104 16.36 -22.08 8.39
N ASP A 105 16.84 -23.08 9.11
CA ASP A 105 16.18 -24.37 9.18
C ASP A 105 14.80 -24.14 9.81
N ALA A 106 13.75 -24.22 8.98
CA ALA A 106 12.36 -24.11 9.43
C ALA A 106 12.06 -25.09 10.57
N GLU A 107 12.79 -26.21 10.66
CA GLU A 107 12.70 -27.15 11.79
C GLU A 107 13.11 -26.47 13.11
N VAL A 108 14.10 -25.57 13.13
CA VAL A 108 14.54 -24.87 14.35
C VAL A 108 13.49 -23.87 14.84
N THR A 109 12.89 -23.10 13.94
CA THR A 109 11.79 -22.17 14.31
C THR A 109 10.57 -22.96 14.77
N LEU A 110 10.26 -24.06 14.10
CA LEU A 110 9.14 -24.93 14.45
C LEU A 110 9.36 -25.62 15.80
N ASP A 111 10.55 -26.16 16.07
CA ASP A 111 10.92 -26.77 17.35
C ASP A 111 10.80 -25.75 18.49
N ALA A 112 11.33 -24.54 18.32
CA ALA A 112 11.19 -23.49 19.33
C ALA A 112 9.71 -23.13 19.58
N TYR A 113 8.93 -22.98 18.51
CA TYR A 113 7.51 -22.67 18.61
C TYR A 113 6.72 -23.78 19.32
N THR A 114 6.96 -25.04 18.97
CA THR A 114 6.29 -26.20 19.59
C THR A 114 6.71 -26.40 21.05
N ASP A 115 7.92 -25.97 21.43
CA ASP A 115 8.39 -25.92 22.81
C ASP A 115 7.85 -24.73 23.63
N GLY A 116 7.03 -23.86 23.03
CA GLY A 116 6.36 -22.75 23.73
C GLY A 116 7.12 -21.42 23.70
N VAL A 117 8.03 -21.25 22.74
CA VAL A 117 8.57 -19.94 22.35
C VAL A 117 7.59 -19.24 21.40
N ALA A 118 7.46 -17.92 21.52
CA ALA A 118 6.66 -17.12 20.59
C ALA A 118 7.14 -17.31 19.15
N PHE A 119 6.20 -17.45 18.21
CA PHE A 119 6.52 -17.67 16.80
C PHE A 119 7.44 -16.58 16.24
N GLY A 120 8.48 -16.98 15.51
CA GLY A 120 9.54 -16.13 14.97
C GLY A 120 10.70 -15.81 15.93
N TRP A 121 10.66 -16.33 17.16
CA TRP A 121 11.78 -16.32 18.11
C TRP A 121 12.37 -17.71 18.29
N MET A 122 13.66 -17.79 18.58
CA MET A 122 14.41 -19.03 18.77
C MET A 122 15.22 -19.00 20.07
N TYR A 123 15.74 -20.15 20.49
CA TYR A 123 16.72 -20.20 21.58
C TYR A 123 18.04 -19.56 21.18
N ALA A 124 18.59 -18.72 22.07
CA ALA A 124 19.94 -18.19 21.97
C ALA A 124 20.92 -19.04 22.79
N GLY A 125 22.08 -19.35 22.22
CA GLY A 125 23.06 -20.23 22.84
C GLY A 125 22.65 -21.71 22.78
N ASP A 126 22.96 -22.46 23.83
CA ASP A 126 22.63 -23.89 23.92
C ASP A 126 21.20 -24.08 24.43
N ALA A 127 20.33 -24.59 23.56
CA ALA A 127 18.91 -24.79 23.84
C ALA A 127 18.66 -25.70 25.06
N GLU A 128 19.55 -26.65 25.38
CA GLU A 128 19.40 -27.50 26.57
C GLU A 128 19.49 -26.71 27.89
N ARG A 129 19.96 -25.46 27.84
CA ARG A 129 20.10 -24.56 28.99
C ARG A 129 18.92 -23.61 29.18
N VAL A 130 17.99 -23.59 28.24
CA VAL A 130 16.85 -22.67 28.22
C VAL A 130 15.56 -23.45 28.33
N ILE A 131 14.69 -23.04 29.25
CA ILE A 131 13.33 -23.53 29.36
C ILE A 131 12.39 -22.35 29.13
N ALA A 132 11.61 -22.41 28.05
CA ALA A 132 10.65 -21.38 27.69
C ALA A 132 9.22 -21.80 28.02
N SER A 133 8.35 -20.82 28.28
CA SER A 133 6.91 -21.02 28.33
C SER A 133 6.17 -19.69 28.14
N PRO A 134 4.93 -19.70 27.62
CA PRO A 134 4.07 -18.53 27.65
C PRO A 134 3.78 -18.06 29.08
N ASP A 135 3.61 -16.76 29.24
CA ASP A 135 3.19 -16.09 30.47
C ASP A 135 2.24 -14.93 30.14
N VAL A 136 1.86 -14.15 31.15
CA VAL A 136 0.97 -12.99 31.01
C VAL A 136 1.67 -11.73 31.51
N GLY A 137 1.70 -10.71 30.66
CA GLY A 137 2.19 -9.38 30.97
C GLY A 137 1.23 -8.59 31.88
N PRO A 138 1.68 -7.45 32.43
CA PRO A 138 0.89 -6.61 33.33
C PRO A 138 -0.40 -6.06 32.70
N THR A 139 -0.50 -5.99 31.37
CA THR A 139 -1.69 -5.49 30.67
C THR A 139 -2.61 -6.59 30.15
N GLY A 140 -2.28 -7.85 30.44
CA GLY A 140 -3.03 -9.03 29.98
C GLY A 140 -2.59 -9.54 28.61
N ASN A 141 -1.64 -8.87 27.94
CA ASN A 141 -0.96 -9.40 26.76
C ASN A 141 -0.18 -10.67 27.12
N GLN A 142 0.04 -11.53 26.13
CA GLN A 142 0.97 -12.64 26.30
C GLN A 142 2.38 -12.10 26.52
N ALA A 143 3.13 -12.78 27.38
CA ALA A 143 4.55 -12.54 27.59
C ALA A 143 5.31 -13.86 27.42
N GLN A 144 6.63 -13.80 27.32
CA GLN A 144 7.50 -14.95 27.20
C GLN A 144 8.31 -15.13 28.49
N ARG A 145 8.13 -16.26 29.17
CA ARG A 145 9.01 -16.67 30.28
C ARG A 145 10.20 -17.45 29.72
N VAL A 146 11.37 -17.16 30.28
CA VAL A 146 12.66 -17.77 29.95
C VAL A 146 13.39 -18.11 31.25
N GLU A 147 13.62 -19.39 31.50
CA GLU A 147 14.45 -19.89 32.60
C GLU A 147 15.78 -20.42 32.08
N THR A 148 16.88 -19.94 32.65
CA THR A 148 18.25 -20.35 32.32
C THR A 148 18.89 -21.03 33.52
N THR A 149 19.61 -22.15 33.32
CA THR A 149 20.10 -22.98 34.45
C THR A 149 21.62 -23.22 34.50
N ASP A 150 22.32 -23.38 33.38
CA ASP A 150 23.79 -23.61 33.31
C ASP A 150 24.50 -22.58 32.41
N VAL A 151 24.24 -21.29 32.67
CA VAL A 151 24.83 -20.17 31.93
C VAL A 151 25.98 -19.52 32.71
N ALA A 152 26.87 -18.87 31.98
CA ALA A 152 28.00 -18.09 32.48
C ALA A 152 28.32 -16.97 31.48
N ALA A 153 29.19 -16.02 31.85
CA ALA A 153 29.56 -14.90 30.98
C ALA A 153 30.13 -15.32 29.61
N ASP A 154 30.83 -16.47 29.53
CA ASP A 154 31.40 -17.03 28.30
C ASP A 154 30.45 -18.00 27.56
N ARG A 155 29.23 -18.17 28.07
CA ARG A 155 28.18 -19.04 27.53
C ARG A 155 26.80 -18.52 27.92
N PRO A 156 26.42 -17.32 27.45
CA PRO A 156 25.09 -16.77 27.66
C PRO A 156 24.03 -17.65 26.97
N ALA A 157 22.80 -17.63 27.50
CA ALA A 157 21.66 -18.26 26.84
C ALA A 157 20.37 -17.48 27.08
N GLY A 158 19.37 -17.67 26.22
CA GLY A 158 18.09 -16.99 26.29
C GLY A 158 17.29 -17.11 24.99
N LEU A 159 16.79 -16.00 24.48
CA LEU A 159 16.04 -15.93 23.22
C LEU A 159 16.75 -15.06 22.19
N ARG A 160 16.51 -15.35 20.92
CA ARG A 160 17.03 -14.58 19.78
C ARG A 160 16.05 -14.49 18.64
N GLN A 161 16.34 -13.57 17.74
CA GLN A 161 15.75 -13.49 16.41
C GLN A 161 16.82 -13.08 15.40
N TRP A 162 16.76 -13.66 14.21
CA TRP A 162 17.56 -13.20 13.07
C TRP A 162 16.81 -12.15 12.27
N THR A 163 17.53 -11.14 11.81
CA THR A 163 16.95 -9.99 11.09
C THR A 163 17.98 -9.31 10.19
N ALA A 164 17.51 -8.45 9.30
CA ALA A 164 18.34 -7.45 8.62
C ALA A 164 18.31 -6.13 9.41
N LEU A 165 19.32 -5.29 9.22
CA LEU A 165 19.40 -3.95 9.80
C LEU A 165 19.64 -2.92 8.70
N PRO A 166 19.16 -1.66 8.80
CA PRO A 166 19.45 -0.58 7.86
C PRO A 166 20.88 -0.02 8.02
N HIS A 167 21.88 -0.90 7.95
CA HIS A 167 23.29 -0.54 8.12
C HIS A 167 23.86 0.27 6.93
N HIS A 168 23.09 0.55 5.89
CA HIS A 168 23.46 1.56 4.88
C HIS A 168 23.23 2.98 5.40
N ARG A 169 22.31 3.17 6.36
CA ARG A 169 21.90 4.50 6.87
C ARG A 169 22.39 4.79 8.27
N THR A 170 22.29 3.82 9.18
CA THR A 170 22.63 4.04 10.60
C THR A 170 23.47 2.91 11.21
N ARG A 171 24.07 3.19 12.36
CA ARG A 171 24.75 2.25 13.26
C ARG A 171 24.11 2.19 14.65
N GLY A 172 23.27 3.16 15.00
CA GLY A 172 22.60 3.24 16.29
C GLY A 172 21.20 2.64 16.25
N PHE A 173 20.81 2.02 17.36
CA PHE A 173 19.52 1.36 17.51
C PHE A 173 18.93 1.63 18.89
N GLU A 174 17.68 2.06 18.92
CA GLU A 174 16.91 2.27 20.13
C GLU A 174 16.12 1.00 20.47
N CYS A 175 16.37 0.45 21.66
CA CYS A 175 15.60 -0.69 22.15
C CYS A 175 14.54 -0.23 23.14
N ARG A 176 13.42 -0.96 23.19
CA ARG A 176 12.44 -0.86 24.28
C ARG A 176 12.08 -2.25 24.77
N VAL A 177 12.45 -2.58 26.01
CA VAL A 177 12.18 -3.89 26.61
C VAL A 177 11.39 -3.75 27.89
N LYS A 178 10.21 -4.37 27.95
CA LYS A 178 9.38 -4.45 29.14
C LYS A 178 9.47 -5.84 29.74
N ALA A 179 10.11 -5.94 30.90
CA ALA A 179 10.47 -7.21 31.50
C ALA A 179 10.44 -7.16 33.03
N ARG A 180 10.45 -8.36 33.62
CA ARG A 180 10.71 -8.60 35.05
C ARG A 180 11.48 -9.90 35.23
N ALA A 181 12.00 -10.13 36.42
CA ALA A 181 12.65 -11.37 36.82
C ALA A 181 12.09 -11.90 38.14
N LYS A 182 12.11 -13.23 38.33
CA LYS A 182 11.71 -13.86 39.60
C LYS A 182 12.62 -13.50 40.77
N ALA A 183 13.89 -13.21 40.47
CA ALA A 183 14.89 -12.74 41.41
C ALA A 183 15.80 -11.76 40.65
N ALA A 184 16.42 -10.83 41.37
CA ALA A 184 17.29 -9.83 40.78
C ALA A 184 18.35 -10.48 39.88
N THR A 185 18.41 -10.03 38.63
CA THR A 185 19.31 -10.56 37.61
C THR A 185 19.55 -9.50 36.54
N ASP A 186 20.49 -9.77 35.65
CA ASP A 186 20.82 -8.90 34.53
C ASP A 186 20.39 -9.57 33.23
N LEU A 187 19.69 -8.82 32.38
CA LEU A 187 19.33 -9.19 31.02
C LEU A 187 20.21 -8.41 30.05
N THR A 188 20.93 -9.13 29.19
CA THR A 188 21.76 -8.53 28.14
C THR A 188 21.02 -8.57 26.81
N LEU A 189 20.94 -7.41 26.17
CA LEU A 189 20.50 -7.22 24.79
C LEU A 189 21.76 -7.14 23.93
N SER A 190 21.82 -7.85 22.80
CA SER A 190 22.98 -7.80 21.92
C SER A 190 22.66 -7.94 20.45
N LEU A 191 23.50 -7.33 19.61
CA LEU A 191 23.55 -7.52 18.17
C LEU A 191 24.84 -8.25 17.78
N SER A 192 24.71 -9.30 16.97
CA SER A 192 25.84 -10.08 16.41
C SER A 192 25.61 -10.33 14.93
N VAL A 193 26.67 -10.59 14.16
CA VAL A 193 26.53 -11.11 12.79
C VAL A 193 26.32 -12.62 12.82
N VAL A 194 25.45 -13.12 11.95
CA VAL A 194 25.24 -14.55 11.71
C VAL A 194 26.08 -14.97 10.50
N GLY A 195 26.93 -15.99 10.68
CA GLY A 195 27.73 -16.55 9.60
C GLY A 195 26.88 -17.37 8.62
N GLU A 196 27.43 -17.66 7.43
CA GLU A 196 26.78 -18.48 6.39
C GLU A 196 26.39 -19.89 6.88
N ASP A 197 27.05 -20.41 7.91
CA ASP A 197 26.73 -21.70 8.54
C ASP A 197 25.69 -21.61 9.67
N GLY A 198 25.06 -20.44 9.84
CA GLY A 198 24.06 -20.17 10.87
C GLY A 198 24.65 -19.93 12.25
N THR A 199 25.98 -19.89 12.39
CA THR A 199 26.63 -19.65 13.68
C THR A 199 26.65 -18.16 14.02
N THR A 200 26.34 -17.85 15.27
CA THR A 200 26.38 -16.46 15.78
C THR A 200 27.82 -16.07 16.10
N GLY A 201 28.27 -14.95 15.54
CA GLY A 201 29.55 -14.34 15.84
C GLY A 201 29.62 -13.69 17.24
N GLU A 202 30.74 -13.03 17.54
CA GLU A 202 30.87 -12.21 18.75
C GLU A 202 29.90 -11.02 18.70
N ALA A 203 29.41 -10.61 19.88
CA ALA A 203 28.54 -9.44 19.99
C ALA A 203 29.28 -8.17 19.54
N LEU A 204 28.68 -7.49 18.56
CA LEU A 204 29.15 -6.22 18.01
C LEU A 204 28.66 -5.03 18.84
N ALA A 205 27.47 -5.16 19.40
CA ALA A 205 26.88 -4.22 20.35
C ALA A 205 26.19 -5.03 21.46
N ALA A 206 26.31 -4.58 22.71
CA ALA A 206 25.59 -5.18 23.82
C ALA A 206 25.35 -4.18 24.94
N GLU A 207 24.15 -4.22 25.52
CA GLU A 207 23.78 -3.44 26.70
C GLU A 207 23.08 -4.34 27.73
N THR A 208 23.29 -4.03 29.01
CA THR A 208 22.75 -4.82 30.11
C THR A 208 21.78 -3.98 30.94
N VAL A 209 20.60 -4.54 31.18
CA VAL A 209 19.58 -3.95 32.05
C VAL A 209 19.36 -4.86 33.26
N SER A 210 19.25 -4.25 34.45
CA SER A 210 18.97 -5.00 35.67
C SER A 210 17.46 -5.14 35.87
N LEU A 211 17.03 -6.38 36.11
CA LEU A 211 15.64 -6.75 36.34
C LEU A 211 15.43 -7.20 37.78
N ASP A 212 14.23 -6.95 38.31
CA ASP A 212 13.75 -7.49 39.58
C ASP A 212 12.30 -7.98 39.47
N GLU A 213 11.61 -8.19 40.59
CA GLU A 213 10.24 -8.74 40.61
C GLU A 213 9.20 -7.82 39.95
N GLU A 214 9.49 -6.51 39.82
CA GLU A 214 8.58 -5.52 39.26
C GLU A 214 8.73 -5.43 37.73
N TRP A 215 7.60 -5.22 37.05
CA TRP A 215 7.60 -4.93 35.63
C TRP A 215 8.19 -3.55 35.39
N THR A 216 9.29 -3.50 34.64
CA THR A 216 9.96 -2.25 34.27
C THR A 216 10.19 -2.20 32.78
N THR A 217 9.97 -1.03 32.19
CA THR A 217 10.37 -0.75 30.82
C THR A 217 11.76 -0.13 30.83
N HIS A 218 12.65 -0.72 30.04
CA HIS A 218 14.01 -0.25 29.83
C HIS A 218 14.19 0.18 28.38
N GLU A 219 14.95 1.25 28.17
CA GLU A 219 15.19 1.84 26.85
C GLU A 219 16.70 1.97 26.57
N PRO A 220 17.46 0.86 26.49
CA PRO A 220 18.88 0.93 26.16
C PRO A 220 19.09 1.21 24.66
N THR A 221 20.25 1.72 24.30
CA THR A 221 20.67 1.94 22.91
C THR A 221 21.81 1.01 22.54
N LEU A 222 21.75 0.38 21.38
CA LEU A 222 22.82 -0.47 20.84
C LEU A 222 23.53 0.27 19.70
N GLU A 223 24.86 0.23 19.67
CA GLU A 223 25.67 0.93 18.65
C GLU A 223 26.60 -0.06 17.96
N LEU A 224 26.41 -0.27 16.66
CA LEU A 224 27.33 -1.08 15.86
C LEU A 224 28.66 -0.35 15.64
N PRO A 225 29.79 -1.08 15.50
CA PRO A 225 31.08 -0.44 15.25
C PRO A 225 31.09 0.37 13.95
N ALA A 226 31.47 1.64 14.03
CA ALA A 226 31.48 2.56 12.88
C ALA A 226 32.39 2.11 11.71
N GLU A 227 33.45 1.35 12.00
CA GLU A 227 34.42 0.86 11.02
C GLU A 227 34.08 -0.54 10.50
N ALA A 228 32.98 -1.15 10.96
CA ALA A 228 32.54 -2.44 10.46
C ALA A 228 31.87 -2.27 9.09
N ASP A 229 32.28 -3.12 8.15
CA ASP A 229 31.74 -3.19 6.80
C ASP A 229 30.81 -4.40 6.73
N PHE A 230 29.59 -4.17 6.27
CA PHE A 230 28.54 -5.18 6.15
C PHE A 230 27.99 -5.09 4.73
N ASP A 231 27.80 -6.23 4.09
CA ASP A 231 27.08 -6.30 2.82
C ASP A 231 25.56 -6.27 3.05
N ASP A 232 24.81 -5.93 1.99
CA ASP A 232 23.34 -5.82 2.03
C ASP A 232 22.66 -7.15 2.40
N ASP A 233 23.35 -8.27 2.21
CA ASP A 233 22.87 -9.61 2.55
C ASP A 233 23.34 -10.08 3.94
N THR A 234 23.92 -9.20 4.75
CA THR A 234 24.35 -9.53 6.10
C THR A 234 23.12 -9.78 6.98
N VAL A 235 23.16 -10.88 7.74
CA VAL A 235 22.16 -11.22 8.74
C VAL A 235 22.69 -10.92 10.12
N PHE A 236 21.84 -10.31 10.94
CA PHE A 236 22.12 -10.00 12.33
C PHE A 236 21.27 -10.86 13.24
N GLU A 237 21.83 -11.20 14.39
CA GLU A 237 21.11 -11.77 15.52
C GLU A 237 20.86 -10.68 16.56
N PHE A 238 19.60 -10.44 16.88
CA PHE A 238 19.21 -9.75 18.10
C PHE A 238 18.92 -10.78 19.20
N ALA A 239 19.62 -10.69 20.33
CA ALA A 239 19.49 -11.66 21.42
C ALA A 239 19.18 -11.00 22.76
N LEU A 240 18.35 -11.70 23.55
CA LEU A 240 18.01 -11.42 24.94
C LEU A 240 18.56 -12.57 25.80
N THR A 241 19.66 -12.35 26.50
CA THR A 241 20.38 -13.42 27.20
C THR A 241 20.70 -13.10 28.65
N THR A 242 20.94 -14.15 29.43
CA THR A 242 21.42 -14.03 30.81
C THR A 242 22.76 -14.75 30.95
N THR A 243 23.61 -14.25 31.85
CA THR A 243 24.94 -14.81 32.14
C THR A 243 25.01 -15.52 33.50
N GLU A 244 23.93 -15.47 34.27
CA GLU A 244 23.73 -16.25 35.49
C GLU A 244 22.36 -16.93 35.42
N PRO A 245 22.16 -18.07 36.09
CA PRO A 245 20.87 -18.75 36.12
C PRO A 245 19.76 -17.80 36.57
N ALA A 246 18.77 -17.61 35.69
CA ALA A 246 17.75 -16.59 35.85
C ALA A 246 16.39 -17.14 35.45
N ASN A 247 15.33 -16.46 35.90
CA ASN A 247 13.98 -16.72 35.42
C ASN A 247 13.34 -15.36 35.13
N VAL A 248 13.36 -14.99 33.85
CA VAL A 248 12.94 -13.70 33.30
C VAL A 248 11.61 -13.87 32.59
N VAL A 249 10.80 -12.81 32.58
CA VAL A 249 9.59 -12.72 31.78
C VAL A 249 9.65 -11.42 30.98
N VAL A 250 9.50 -11.52 29.67
CA VAL A 250 9.54 -10.38 28.73
C VAL A 250 8.17 -10.25 28.08
N GLU A 251 7.54 -9.09 28.21
CA GLU A 251 6.27 -8.79 27.54
C GLU A 251 6.50 -8.20 26.15
N ARG A 252 7.58 -7.43 25.99
CA ARG A 252 7.89 -6.77 24.72
C ARG A 252 9.37 -6.53 24.55
N ALA A 253 9.84 -6.65 23.31
CA ALA A 253 11.16 -6.23 22.85
C ALA A 253 11.03 -5.53 21.49
N LEU A 254 11.17 -4.21 21.49
CA LEU A 254 11.22 -3.40 20.27
C LEU A 254 12.67 -3.03 19.95
N LEU A 255 12.96 -2.91 18.65
CA LEU A 255 14.23 -2.43 18.12
C LEU A 255 13.89 -1.49 16.95
N TYR A 256 14.27 -0.23 17.08
CA TYR A 256 14.15 0.76 16.02
C TYR A 256 15.55 1.26 15.64
N PRO A 257 15.82 1.56 14.36
CA PRO A 257 17.00 2.33 13.99
C PRO A 257 16.88 3.75 14.56
N ASP A 258 17.97 4.31 15.08
CA ASP A 258 17.95 5.63 15.73
C ASP A 258 17.71 6.81 14.77
N ASP A 259 17.70 6.55 13.46
CA ASP A 259 17.40 7.50 12.40
C ASP A 259 15.93 7.45 11.94
N HIS A 260 15.07 6.69 12.64
CA HIS A 260 13.64 6.66 12.35
C HIS A 260 13.00 8.05 12.45
N VAL A 261 11.94 8.29 11.69
CA VAL A 261 11.17 9.54 11.74
C VAL A 261 9.84 9.27 12.45
N ASP A 262 9.73 9.62 13.73
CA ASP A 262 8.52 9.34 14.54
C ASP A 262 8.00 7.89 14.39
N TYR A 263 8.90 6.92 14.54
CA TYR A 263 8.68 5.48 14.35
C TYR A 263 8.46 4.99 12.91
N ALA A 264 8.45 5.89 11.91
CA ALA A 264 8.39 5.54 10.50
C ALA A 264 9.78 5.34 9.88
N ASP A 265 9.84 4.53 8.82
CA ASP A 265 11.06 4.36 8.02
C ASP A 265 11.40 5.66 7.26
N PRO A 266 12.60 6.22 7.41
CA PRO A 266 12.95 7.52 6.82
C PRO A 266 13.00 7.49 5.28
N GLU A 267 13.38 6.37 4.65
CA GLU A 267 13.42 6.27 3.18
C GLU A 267 12.00 6.23 2.62
N VAL A 268 11.07 5.54 3.29
CA VAL A 268 9.64 5.56 2.92
C VAL A 268 9.08 6.99 2.98
N ILE A 269 9.37 7.73 4.06
CA ILE A 269 8.95 9.13 4.18
C ILE A 269 9.55 9.99 3.05
N GLU A 270 10.83 9.80 2.74
CA GLU A 270 11.53 10.54 1.69
C GLU A 270 10.89 10.32 0.32
N PHE A 271 10.71 9.07 -0.12
CA PHE A 271 10.03 8.76 -1.38
C PHE A 271 8.63 9.40 -1.44
N LEU A 272 7.81 9.24 -0.40
CA LEU A 272 6.45 9.79 -0.44
C LEU A 272 6.41 11.32 -0.47
N ARG A 273 7.38 11.97 0.20
CA ARG A 273 7.53 13.44 0.18
C ARG A 273 8.04 13.94 -1.18
N GLU A 274 9.03 13.27 -1.76
CA GLU A 274 9.59 13.63 -3.08
C GLU A 274 8.56 13.55 -4.20
N ARG A 275 7.62 12.61 -4.08
CA ARG A 275 6.48 12.48 -4.99
C ARG A 275 5.33 13.45 -4.71
N GLU A 276 5.43 14.26 -3.66
CA GLU A 276 4.38 15.19 -3.21
C GLU A 276 3.04 14.46 -2.97
N LEU A 277 3.05 13.32 -2.27
CA LEU A 277 1.83 12.54 -2.02
C LEU A 277 0.72 13.45 -1.44
N PRO A 278 -0.46 13.57 -2.08
CA PRO A 278 -1.47 14.53 -1.66
C PRO A 278 -2.29 14.03 -0.47
N LEU A 279 -2.66 12.74 -0.47
CA LEU A 279 -3.54 12.14 0.54
C LEU A 279 -3.19 10.67 0.78
N LEU A 280 -3.42 10.19 2.00
CA LEU A 280 -3.24 8.81 2.40
C LEU A 280 -4.47 8.26 3.16
N ARG A 281 -5.06 7.17 2.66
CA ARG A 281 -6.18 6.46 3.29
C ARG A 281 -5.70 5.35 4.22
N TRP A 282 -6.22 5.32 5.46
CA TRP A 282 -5.90 4.35 6.54
C TRP A 282 -7.12 4.18 7.48
N PRO A 283 -7.26 3.14 8.32
CA PRO A 283 -6.54 1.87 8.38
C PRO A 283 -7.23 0.80 7.54
N GLY A 284 -8.00 1.19 6.51
CA GLY A 284 -8.74 0.27 5.64
C GLY A 284 -7.83 -0.80 5.04
N GLY A 285 -8.28 -1.73 4.20
CA GLY A 285 -9.64 -2.02 3.79
C GLY A 285 -10.25 -3.05 4.74
N ASN A 286 -9.99 -4.34 4.54
CA ASN A 286 -10.65 -5.40 5.30
C ASN A 286 -10.36 -5.32 6.81
N PHE A 287 -9.17 -4.87 7.20
CA PHE A 287 -8.72 -4.74 8.58
C PHE A 287 -9.66 -3.88 9.43
N VAL A 288 -10.13 -2.76 8.89
CA VAL A 288 -10.91 -1.77 9.65
C VAL A 288 -12.21 -2.34 10.20
N SER A 289 -12.81 -3.32 9.52
CA SER A 289 -14.10 -3.92 9.89
C SER A 289 -14.09 -4.69 11.22
N GLY A 290 -12.90 -4.95 11.79
CA GLY A 290 -12.71 -5.50 13.13
C GLY A 290 -11.71 -4.72 13.99
N TYR A 291 -11.36 -3.49 13.60
CA TYR A 291 -10.40 -2.64 14.30
C TYR A 291 -11.11 -1.71 15.29
N HIS A 292 -10.63 -1.64 16.53
CA HIS A 292 -11.10 -0.68 17.52
C HIS A 292 -10.02 0.35 17.77
N TRP A 293 -10.19 1.57 17.25
CA TRP A 293 -9.14 2.61 17.21
C TRP A 293 -8.48 2.93 18.55
N ARG A 294 -9.22 2.75 19.66
CA ARG A 294 -8.69 2.95 21.01
C ARG A 294 -7.57 1.97 21.39
N ASP A 295 -7.50 0.82 20.73
CA ASP A 295 -6.40 -0.13 20.93
C ASP A 295 -5.06 0.46 20.45
N GLY A 296 -5.09 1.40 19.49
CA GLY A 296 -3.92 2.01 18.86
C GLY A 296 -3.52 3.39 19.40
N VAL A 297 -4.09 3.88 20.50
CA VAL A 297 -3.73 5.21 21.05
C VAL A 297 -3.21 5.11 22.48
N GLY A 298 -2.53 6.16 22.93
CA GLY A 298 -1.96 6.22 24.28
C GLY A 298 -0.65 5.46 24.42
N PRO A 299 -0.17 5.23 25.66
CA PRO A 299 1.16 4.67 25.89
C PRO A 299 1.30 3.28 25.25
N VAL A 300 2.31 3.14 24.38
CA VAL A 300 2.56 1.92 23.62
C VAL A 300 2.60 0.66 24.50
N ASP A 301 3.19 0.73 25.69
CA ASP A 301 3.29 -0.39 26.66
C ASP A 301 1.96 -0.84 27.27
N GLU A 302 0.90 -0.06 27.09
CA GLU A 302 -0.45 -0.35 27.56
C GLU A 302 -1.36 -0.86 26.44
N ARG A 303 -0.94 -0.72 25.17
CA ARG A 303 -1.70 -1.15 24.01
C ARG A 303 -1.78 -2.69 23.91
N PRO A 304 -2.94 -3.26 23.55
CA PRO A 304 -3.12 -4.69 23.45
C PRO A 304 -2.49 -5.25 22.16
N THR A 305 -1.95 -6.46 22.21
CA THR A 305 -1.67 -7.25 21.00
C THR A 305 -2.90 -8.08 20.68
N LYS A 306 -3.45 -7.93 19.47
CA LYS A 306 -4.64 -8.65 19.02
C LYS A 306 -4.36 -9.48 17.76
N PRO A 307 -5.13 -10.53 17.50
CA PRO A 307 -5.18 -11.16 16.18
C PRO A 307 -5.63 -10.13 15.14
N ASN A 308 -4.96 -10.08 13.99
CA ASN A 308 -5.44 -9.29 12.86
C ASN A 308 -6.81 -9.84 12.41
N PRO A 309 -7.86 -8.99 12.32
CA PRO A 309 -9.22 -9.46 12.05
C PRO A 309 -9.45 -9.93 10.61
N ALA A 310 -8.60 -9.54 9.65
CA ALA A 310 -8.81 -9.79 8.23
C ALA A 310 -7.77 -10.73 7.59
N TRP A 311 -6.49 -10.58 7.96
CA TRP A 311 -5.39 -11.16 7.19
C TRP A 311 -4.62 -12.27 7.91
N GLY A 312 -4.91 -12.48 9.20
CA GLY A 312 -4.12 -13.36 10.04
C GLY A 312 -2.85 -12.71 10.58
N GLY A 313 -2.10 -13.45 11.39
CA GLY A 313 -1.01 -12.85 12.14
C GLY A 313 -1.50 -11.89 13.23
N LEU A 314 -0.58 -11.06 13.73
CA LEU A 314 -0.82 -10.20 14.87
C LEU A 314 -0.91 -8.72 14.46
N GLU A 315 -1.85 -8.03 15.09
CA GLU A 315 -1.90 -6.59 15.20
C GLU A 315 -1.27 -6.19 16.54
N TYR A 316 -0.09 -5.58 16.50
CA TYR A 316 0.64 -5.18 17.71
C TYR A 316 0.13 -3.86 18.31
N ASN A 317 -0.64 -3.08 17.54
CA ASN A 317 -1.06 -1.72 17.80
C ASN A 317 0.11 -0.75 18.09
N LEU A 318 1.29 -1.00 17.49
CA LEU A 318 2.43 -0.06 17.60
C LEU A 318 2.22 1.17 16.70
N PHE A 319 1.58 0.98 15.56
CA PHE A 319 1.19 2.04 14.63
C PHE A 319 -0.32 2.25 14.75
N GLY A 320 -0.76 3.34 15.38
CA GLY A 320 -2.18 3.68 15.50
C GLY A 320 -2.47 5.10 15.03
N THR A 321 -3.53 5.73 15.55
CA THR A 321 -3.96 7.05 15.08
C THR A 321 -2.87 8.10 15.22
N ASP A 322 -2.19 8.15 16.37
CA ASP A 322 -1.20 9.20 16.64
C ASP A 322 0.04 9.02 15.74
N GLU A 323 0.48 7.78 15.50
CA GLU A 323 1.59 7.47 14.60
C GLU A 323 1.23 7.74 13.12
N PHE A 324 0.01 7.39 12.70
CA PHE A 324 -0.49 7.69 11.36
C PHE A 324 -0.54 9.19 11.08
N MET A 325 -1.01 10.00 12.03
CA MET A 325 -1.07 11.45 11.85
C MET A 325 0.33 12.07 11.73
N ARG A 326 1.29 11.62 12.55
CA ARG A 326 2.69 12.05 12.42
C ARG A 326 3.30 11.60 11.10
N PHE A 327 2.96 10.41 10.62
CA PHE A 327 3.39 9.92 9.32
C PHE A 327 2.90 10.88 8.21
N CYS A 328 1.60 11.21 8.20
CA CYS A 328 1.02 12.16 7.26
C CYS A 328 1.67 13.55 7.35
N GLU A 329 1.89 14.08 8.56
CA GLU A 329 2.59 15.37 8.76
C GLU A 329 4.02 15.34 8.20
N ASN A 330 4.76 14.25 8.46
CA ASN A 330 6.13 14.09 7.97
C ASN A 330 6.19 13.94 6.44
N VAL A 331 5.21 13.28 5.81
CA VAL A 331 5.09 13.22 4.34
C VAL A 331 4.64 14.55 3.77
N GLY A 332 3.80 15.29 4.49
CA GLY A 332 3.11 16.49 4.00
C GLY A 332 1.83 16.16 3.24
N CYS A 333 1.16 15.05 3.57
CA CYS A 333 -0.08 14.62 2.95
C CYS A 333 -1.29 14.73 3.88
N GLU A 334 -2.48 14.84 3.30
CA GLU A 334 -3.74 14.85 4.04
C GLU A 334 -4.12 13.44 4.52
N PRO A 335 -4.56 13.26 5.78
CA PRO A 335 -5.08 11.99 6.25
C PRO A 335 -6.53 11.77 5.80
N MET A 336 -6.84 10.53 5.41
CA MET A 336 -8.20 10.03 5.24
C MET A 336 -8.42 8.81 6.13
N ILE A 337 -9.47 8.84 6.98
CA ILE A 337 -9.76 7.75 7.92
C ILE A 337 -10.98 6.92 7.48
N CYS A 338 -10.80 5.61 7.33
CA CYS A 338 -11.91 4.66 7.28
C CYS A 338 -12.32 4.25 8.71
N VAL A 339 -13.61 4.25 9.04
CA VAL A 339 -14.10 3.84 10.37
C VAL A 339 -14.63 2.41 10.37
N ASN A 340 -14.50 1.73 11.51
CA ASN A 340 -15.06 0.40 11.70
C ASN A 340 -16.59 0.46 11.71
N ALA A 341 -17.18 0.18 10.54
CA ALA A 341 -18.61 -0.09 10.39
C ALA A 341 -18.89 -1.59 10.18
N GLY A 342 -17.95 -2.47 10.50
CA GLY A 342 -18.17 -3.92 10.59
C GLY A 342 -18.80 -4.26 11.94
N ASP A 343 -17.98 -4.59 12.93
CA ASP A 343 -18.42 -4.86 14.31
C ASP A 343 -18.32 -3.67 15.27
N GLY A 344 -17.85 -2.52 14.78
CA GLY A 344 -17.83 -1.24 15.50
C GLY A 344 -19.20 -0.56 15.63
N THR A 345 -19.23 0.59 16.33
CA THR A 345 -20.47 1.33 16.63
C THR A 345 -20.44 2.78 16.14
N PRO A 346 -21.60 3.40 15.84
CA PRO A 346 -21.68 4.83 15.53
C PRO A 346 -21.03 5.71 16.61
N GLU A 347 -21.21 5.37 17.89
CA GLU A 347 -20.62 6.10 19.01
C GLU A 347 -19.09 5.96 19.06
N GLU A 348 -18.56 4.80 18.68
CA GLU A 348 -17.11 4.59 18.59
C GLU A 348 -16.50 5.43 17.48
N ALA A 349 -17.12 5.45 16.29
CA ALA A 349 -16.70 6.27 15.15
C ALA A 349 -16.79 7.77 15.46
N ALA A 350 -17.91 8.23 16.05
CA ALA A 350 -18.07 9.62 16.47
C ALA A 350 -17.02 10.05 17.49
N LYS A 351 -16.67 9.17 18.43
CA LYS A 351 -15.57 9.43 19.39
C LYS A 351 -14.20 9.46 18.73
N TRP A 352 -14.01 8.77 17.61
CA TRP A 352 -12.78 8.89 16.83
C TRP A 352 -12.68 10.25 16.15
N VAL A 353 -13.78 10.72 15.56
CA VAL A 353 -13.88 12.09 15.03
C VAL A 353 -13.61 13.11 16.14
N GLU A 354 -14.20 12.95 17.33
CA GLU A 354 -13.95 13.85 18.48
C GLU A 354 -12.48 13.78 18.95
N TYR A 355 -11.85 12.59 18.91
CA TYR A 355 -10.43 12.45 19.22
C TYR A 355 -9.56 13.19 18.21
N CYS A 356 -9.88 13.10 16.93
CA CYS A 356 -9.11 13.75 15.88
C CYS A 356 -9.33 15.27 15.85
N ASN A 357 -10.58 15.73 15.89
CA ASN A 357 -10.94 17.12 15.55
C ASN A 357 -11.43 17.92 16.77
N GLY A 358 -11.67 17.28 17.93
CA GLY A 358 -12.22 17.96 19.11
C GLY A 358 -11.24 18.91 19.78
N ASP A 359 -11.77 20.01 20.33
CA ASP A 359 -11.02 20.97 21.14
C ASP A 359 -10.58 20.32 22.47
N PRO A 360 -9.28 20.41 22.84
CA PRO A 360 -8.75 19.73 24.02
C PRO A 360 -9.26 20.27 25.36
N ASP A 361 -9.78 21.50 25.40
CA ASP A 361 -10.33 22.11 26.61
C ASP A 361 -11.85 21.92 26.73
N GLU A 362 -12.54 21.58 25.62
CA GLU A 362 -14.00 21.48 25.57
C GLU A 362 -14.54 20.03 25.46
N THR A 363 -13.75 19.10 24.91
CA THR A 363 -14.20 17.74 24.58
C THR A 363 -13.45 16.64 25.35
N GLU A 364 -14.11 15.51 25.64
CA GLU A 364 -13.49 14.40 26.36
C GLU A 364 -12.36 13.77 25.53
N MET A 365 -12.61 13.54 24.25
CA MET A 365 -11.65 12.89 23.37
C MET A 365 -10.53 13.83 22.90
N GLY A 366 -10.79 15.14 22.73
CA GLY A 366 -9.73 16.11 22.50
C GLY A 366 -8.77 16.22 23.69
N ALA A 367 -9.30 16.18 24.92
CA ALA A 367 -8.46 16.15 26.13
C ALA A 367 -7.61 14.86 26.22
N LEU A 368 -8.18 13.72 25.80
CA LEU A 368 -7.44 12.45 25.72
C LEU A 368 -6.32 12.51 24.67
N ARG A 369 -6.57 13.08 23.48
CA ARG A 369 -5.53 13.31 22.46
C ARG A 369 -4.40 14.19 23.01
N ALA A 370 -4.75 15.26 23.72
CA ALA A 370 -3.77 16.12 24.39
C ALA A 370 -2.94 15.37 25.45
N GLU A 371 -3.58 14.50 26.24
CA GLU A 371 -2.91 13.62 27.22
C GLU A 371 -1.95 12.63 26.54
N ASN A 372 -2.34 12.11 25.37
CA ASN A 372 -1.52 11.23 24.54
C ASN A 372 -0.36 11.95 23.82
N GLY A 373 -0.24 13.26 24.00
CA GLY A 373 0.92 14.04 23.56
C GLY A 373 0.68 14.93 22.34
N HIS A 374 -0.56 15.06 21.87
CA HIS A 374 -0.91 15.93 20.74
C HIS A 374 -2.09 16.88 21.09
N PRO A 375 -1.83 18.07 21.64
CA PRO A 375 -2.89 18.96 22.09
C PRO A 375 -3.72 19.56 20.96
N GLU A 376 -3.10 19.94 19.85
CA GLU A 376 -3.79 20.52 18.69
C GLU A 376 -4.71 19.48 18.01
N PRO A 377 -5.89 19.87 17.50
CA PRO A 377 -6.67 19.02 16.60
C PRO A 377 -5.88 18.61 15.36
N TYR A 378 -6.15 17.41 14.85
CA TYR A 378 -5.60 16.90 13.59
C TYR A 378 -6.34 17.43 12.36
N ASP A 379 -7.55 17.96 12.52
CA ASP A 379 -8.39 18.53 11.45
C ASP A 379 -8.63 17.58 10.26
N VAL A 380 -8.85 16.29 10.56
CA VAL A 380 -9.09 15.26 9.54
C VAL A 380 -10.38 15.57 8.79
N THR A 381 -10.26 15.81 7.48
CA THR A 381 -11.38 16.21 6.63
C THR A 381 -12.11 15.00 6.03
N TYR A 382 -11.39 14.02 5.49
CA TYR A 382 -11.99 12.91 4.74
C TYR A 382 -12.19 11.66 5.60
N TRP A 383 -13.39 11.11 5.55
CA TRP A 383 -13.75 9.92 6.30
C TRP A 383 -14.60 8.96 5.47
N GLU A 384 -14.41 7.66 5.66
CA GLU A 384 -15.19 6.61 4.98
C GLU A 384 -15.90 5.73 6.00
N VAL A 385 -17.19 5.45 5.77
CA VAL A 385 -18.02 4.64 6.68
C VAL A 385 -18.00 3.17 6.28
N GLY A 386 -17.00 2.46 6.79
CA GLY A 386 -16.75 1.04 6.56
C GLY A 386 -16.04 0.74 5.24
N ASN A 387 -15.77 -0.55 5.01
CA ASN A 387 -15.09 -1.04 3.81
C ASN A 387 -15.84 -2.25 3.23
N GLU A 388 -16.17 -2.24 1.94
CA GLU A 388 -16.75 -3.35 1.17
C GLU A 388 -17.81 -4.24 1.87
N LEU A 389 -18.66 -3.67 2.73
CA LEU A 389 -19.54 -4.46 3.63
C LEU A 389 -20.60 -5.31 2.91
N TYR A 390 -20.67 -5.26 1.58
CA TYR A 390 -21.41 -6.21 0.74
C TYR A 390 -20.80 -7.62 0.69
N GLY A 391 -19.50 -7.76 0.98
CA GLY A 391 -18.72 -8.97 0.72
C GLY A 391 -18.65 -9.89 1.94
N GLU A 392 -18.89 -11.19 1.75
CA GLU A 392 -18.88 -12.15 2.87
C GLU A 392 -17.50 -12.31 3.55
N TRP A 393 -16.44 -11.81 2.91
CA TRP A 393 -15.09 -11.75 3.47
C TRP A 393 -14.91 -10.62 4.50
N GLN A 394 -15.78 -9.61 4.55
CA GLN A 394 -15.70 -8.52 5.53
C GLN A 394 -16.20 -8.98 6.90
N VAL A 395 -15.49 -8.59 7.96
CA VAL A 395 -15.96 -8.79 9.34
C VAL A 395 -17.33 -8.11 9.50
N ASN A 396 -18.32 -8.92 9.88
CA ASN A 396 -19.69 -8.49 10.12
C ASN A 396 -20.32 -7.75 8.91
N TRP A 397 -20.07 -8.30 7.72
CA TRP A 397 -20.72 -7.94 6.45
C TRP A 397 -22.25 -7.92 6.57
N THR A 398 -22.91 -7.20 5.66
CA THR A 398 -24.35 -6.94 5.74
C THR A 398 -25.05 -6.98 4.39
N THR A 399 -26.37 -7.09 4.42
CA THR A 399 -27.21 -6.87 3.24
C THR A 399 -27.25 -5.38 2.87
N LYS A 400 -27.66 -5.07 1.63
CA LYS A 400 -27.85 -3.70 1.13
C LYS A 400 -28.72 -2.82 2.04
N ASP A 401 -29.90 -3.30 2.47
CA ASP A 401 -30.79 -2.57 3.39
C ASP A 401 -30.11 -2.35 4.75
N GLY A 402 -29.32 -3.34 5.20
CA GLY A 402 -28.59 -3.23 6.45
C GLY A 402 -27.46 -2.21 6.38
N TYR A 403 -26.82 -2.03 5.22
CA TYR A 403 -25.83 -0.97 5.04
C TYR A 403 -26.48 0.41 4.98
N ALA A 404 -27.61 0.59 4.32
CA ALA A 404 -28.31 1.88 4.29
C ALA A 404 -28.67 2.37 5.71
N ASP A 405 -29.25 1.50 6.54
CA ASP A 405 -29.50 1.78 7.97
C ASP A 405 -28.20 2.08 8.72
N ARG A 406 -27.15 1.29 8.49
CA ARG A 406 -25.86 1.43 9.17
C ARG A 406 -25.20 2.76 8.81
N TYR A 407 -25.09 3.08 7.53
CA TYR A 407 -24.53 4.33 7.03
C TYR A 407 -25.24 5.53 7.65
N GLN A 408 -26.58 5.57 7.64
CA GLN A 408 -27.31 6.70 8.20
C GLN A 408 -27.02 6.90 9.70
N ARG A 409 -26.97 5.82 10.50
CA ARG A 409 -26.66 5.92 11.93
C ARG A 409 -25.24 6.40 12.19
N PHE A 410 -24.27 5.94 11.41
CA PHE A 410 -22.88 6.39 11.52
C PHE A 410 -22.73 7.85 11.07
N HIS A 411 -23.33 8.21 9.93
CA HIS A 411 -23.39 9.58 9.44
C HIS A 411 -23.92 10.54 10.50
N ASP A 412 -25.08 10.25 11.08
CA ASP A 412 -25.71 11.11 12.08
C ASP A 412 -24.85 11.26 13.34
N ALA A 413 -24.18 10.19 13.78
CA ALA A 413 -23.34 10.22 14.97
C ALA A 413 -22.05 11.02 14.74
N MET A 414 -21.39 10.82 13.60
CA MET A 414 -20.12 11.47 13.26
C MET A 414 -20.32 12.96 12.96
N THR A 415 -21.32 13.31 12.15
CA THR A 415 -21.61 14.72 11.80
C THR A 415 -22.19 15.53 12.96
N ALA A 416 -22.74 14.87 13.99
CA ALA A 416 -23.12 15.54 15.23
C ALA A 416 -21.92 16.01 16.06
N VAL A 417 -20.75 15.38 15.88
CA VAL A 417 -19.49 15.80 16.51
C VAL A 417 -18.84 16.90 15.67
N ASP A 418 -18.69 16.65 14.37
CA ASP A 418 -18.08 17.61 13.45
C ASP A 418 -18.89 17.63 12.14
N PRO A 419 -19.67 18.70 11.88
CA PRO A 419 -20.49 18.81 10.67
C PRO A 419 -19.69 19.14 9.40
N ASP A 420 -18.41 19.49 9.51
CA ASP A 420 -17.57 19.92 8.39
C ASP A 420 -16.79 18.75 7.73
N ILE A 421 -16.81 17.55 8.33
CA ILE A 421 -16.20 16.35 7.75
C ILE A 421 -16.87 15.92 6.44
N ARG A 422 -16.08 15.30 5.57
CA ARG A 422 -16.50 14.78 4.27
C ARG A 422 -16.65 13.26 4.35
N LEU A 423 -17.87 12.80 4.63
CA LEU A 423 -18.19 11.37 4.72
C LEU A 423 -18.42 10.74 3.36
N GLN A 424 -17.82 9.57 3.15
CA GLN A 424 -18.00 8.74 1.99
C GLN A 424 -18.73 7.45 2.36
N ALA A 425 -19.61 6.98 1.47
CA ALA A 425 -20.39 5.77 1.63
C ALA A 425 -19.91 4.68 0.67
N ILE A 426 -19.95 3.43 1.08
CA ILE A 426 -19.56 2.28 0.25
C ILE A 426 -20.51 2.18 -0.95
N GLY A 427 -19.95 2.34 -2.14
CA GLY A 427 -20.61 2.03 -3.40
C GLY A 427 -20.08 0.73 -4.01
N ASP A 428 -20.64 0.35 -5.16
CA ASP A 428 -20.17 -0.80 -5.93
C ASP A 428 -20.38 -0.59 -7.44
N LEU A 429 -19.34 -0.83 -8.24
CA LEU A 429 -19.32 -0.67 -9.70
C LEU A 429 -19.01 -1.97 -10.47
N ARG A 430 -19.02 -3.14 -9.81
CA ARG A 430 -18.57 -4.42 -10.38
C ARG A 430 -19.61 -5.15 -11.26
N GLY A 431 -20.73 -4.52 -11.62
CA GLY A 431 -21.73 -5.09 -12.57
C GLY A 431 -23.19 -4.70 -12.32
N GLU A 432 -24.10 -5.10 -13.23
CA GLU A 432 -25.54 -4.73 -13.18
C GLU A 432 -26.25 -5.20 -11.91
N GLN A 433 -25.88 -6.34 -11.36
CA GLN A 433 -26.41 -6.86 -10.09
C GLN A 433 -26.02 -6.01 -8.87
N PHE A 434 -25.00 -5.16 -8.99
CA PHE A 434 -24.49 -4.29 -7.92
C PHE A 434 -25.05 -2.86 -8.00
N ASN A 435 -25.74 -2.51 -9.10
CA ASN A 435 -26.60 -1.32 -9.14
C ASN A 435 -27.63 -1.36 -8.00
N ASP A 436 -28.08 -2.56 -7.62
CA ASP A 436 -29.02 -2.79 -6.53
C ASP A 436 -28.50 -2.29 -5.17
N TRP A 437 -27.18 -2.38 -4.91
CA TRP A 437 -26.57 -1.85 -3.69
C TRP A 437 -26.65 -0.33 -3.64
N ASN A 438 -26.18 0.33 -4.70
CA ASN A 438 -26.19 1.79 -4.81
C ASN A 438 -27.63 2.33 -4.81
N GLU A 439 -28.54 1.70 -5.54
CA GLU A 439 -29.95 2.09 -5.61
C GLU A 439 -30.62 2.06 -4.23
N HIS A 440 -30.38 1.03 -3.42
CA HIS A 440 -31.00 0.93 -2.08
C HIS A 440 -30.41 1.96 -1.12
N LEU A 441 -29.08 2.13 -1.12
CA LEU A 441 -28.43 3.15 -0.31
C LEU A 441 -28.96 4.55 -0.65
N LEU A 442 -29.06 4.89 -1.94
CA LEU A 442 -29.53 6.20 -2.38
C LEU A 442 -31.03 6.40 -2.10
N ALA A 443 -31.85 5.35 -2.19
CA ALA A 443 -33.27 5.43 -1.88
C ALA A 443 -33.56 5.70 -0.40
N GLU A 444 -32.72 5.18 0.51
CA GLU A 444 -32.94 5.28 1.95
C GLU A 444 -32.12 6.38 2.64
N ALA A 445 -30.90 6.63 2.18
CA ALA A 445 -29.94 7.55 2.80
C ALA A 445 -29.35 8.59 1.82
N GLY A 446 -29.89 8.73 0.60
CA GLY A 446 -29.33 9.59 -0.45
C GLY A 446 -29.17 11.07 -0.08
N GLU A 447 -30.01 11.62 0.81
CA GLU A 447 -29.84 13.00 1.31
C GLU A 447 -28.55 13.20 2.13
N SER A 448 -28.03 12.13 2.72
CA SER A 448 -26.81 12.11 3.54
C SER A 448 -25.57 11.72 2.74
N VAL A 449 -25.74 11.10 1.57
CA VAL A 449 -24.63 10.61 0.74
C VAL A 449 -23.98 11.78 -0.01
N ARG A 450 -22.73 12.08 0.35
CA ARG A 450 -21.89 13.04 -0.37
C ARG A 450 -21.17 12.39 -1.56
N ALA A 451 -20.55 11.24 -1.34
CA ALA A 451 -19.77 10.51 -2.34
C ALA A 451 -19.94 9.00 -2.16
N LEU A 452 -19.87 8.26 -3.28
CA LEU A 452 -19.80 6.79 -3.27
C LEU A 452 -18.37 6.32 -3.53
N THR A 453 -17.87 5.44 -2.65
CA THR A 453 -16.56 4.82 -2.80
C THR A 453 -16.61 3.63 -3.76
N GLN A 454 -15.53 3.40 -4.50
CA GLN A 454 -15.43 2.39 -5.55
C GLN A 454 -14.09 1.67 -5.48
N HIS A 455 -14.13 0.36 -5.65
CA HIS A 455 -12.96 -0.51 -5.60
C HIS A 455 -12.75 -1.14 -6.97
N ILE A 456 -11.59 -0.89 -7.56
CA ILE A 456 -11.24 -1.27 -8.92
C ILE A 456 -9.99 -2.17 -8.86
N LEU A 457 -10.22 -3.47 -8.64
CA LEU A 457 -9.19 -4.51 -8.49
C LEU A 457 -9.32 -5.54 -9.63
N ALA A 458 -8.91 -5.15 -10.84
CA ALA A 458 -9.28 -5.83 -12.08
C ALA A 458 -8.20 -6.79 -12.60
N GLY A 459 -8.57 -7.92 -13.21
CA GLY A 459 -7.62 -8.83 -13.89
C GLY A 459 -7.94 -10.32 -13.78
N GLY A 460 -8.40 -10.77 -12.60
CA GLY A 460 -8.92 -12.13 -12.42
C GLY A 460 -7.88 -13.25 -12.60
N ALA A 461 -8.37 -14.50 -12.68
CA ALA A 461 -7.51 -15.67 -12.85
C ALA A 461 -7.00 -15.80 -14.29
N VAL A 462 -5.69 -16.00 -14.45
CA VAL A 462 -4.98 -16.25 -15.71
C VAL A 462 -4.13 -17.51 -15.60
N ASP A 463 -3.64 -18.02 -16.72
CA ASP A 463 -2.82 -19.24 -16.80
C ASP A 463 -1.86 -19.18 -17.99
N GLU A 464 -1.07 -20.24 -18.21
CA GLU A 464 -0.08 -20.33 -19.28
C GLU A 464 -0.69 -20.27 -20.70
N THR A 465 -1.99 -20.47 -20.82
CA THR A 465 -2.73 -20.43 -22.09
C THR A 465 -3.27 -19.03 -22.41
N THR A 466 -3.20 -18.11 -21.47
CA THR A 466 -3.61 -16.72 -21.64
C THR A 466 -2.64 -16.00 -22.58
N ASP A 467 -3.17 -15.32 -23.60
CA ASP A 467 -2.35 -14.50 -24.50
C ASP A 467 -1.85 -13.25 -23.75
N PRO A 468 -0.52 -13.04 -23.64
CA PRO A 468 0.04 -11.88 -22.93
C PRO A 468 -0.38 -10.53 -23.52
N ASP A 469 -0.49 -10.43 -24.85
CA ASP A 469 -0.84 -9.19 -25.54
C ASP A 469 -2.31 -8.85 -25.33
N GLU A 470 -3.18 -9.87 -25.38
CA GLU A 470 -4.60 -9.77 -25.08
C GLU A 470 -4.84 -9.30 -23.63
N LEU A 471 -4.12 -9.87 -22.66
CA LEU A 471 -4.22 -9.48 -21.26
C LEU A 471 -3.79 -8.01 -21.05
N PHE A 472 -2.67 -7.61 -21.67
CA PHE A 472 -2.21 -6.22 -21.59
C PHE A 472 -3.20 -5.25 -22.22
N HIS A 473 -3.72 -5.53 -23.43
CA HIS A 473 -4.71 -4.67 -24.09
C HIS A 473 -6.02 -4.60 -23.31
N ALA A 474 -6.43 -5.68 -22.65
CA ALA A 474 -7.62 -5.68 -21.78
C ALA A 474 -7.47 -4.68 -20.63
N PHE A 475 -6.29 -4.65 -19.98
CA PHE A 475 -6.00 -3.65 -18.96
C PHE A 475 -6.01 -2.23 -19.50
N MET A 476 -5.29 -1.97 -20.60
CA MET A 476 -5.19 -0.62 -21.17
C MET A 476 -6.54 -0.09 -21.66
N GLY A 477 -7.40 -0.97 -22.18
CA GLY A 477 -8.74 -0.62 -22.65
C GLY A 477 -9.81 -0.52 -21.57
N PHE A 478 -9.51 -0.92 -20.33
CA PHE A 478 -10.52 -0.95 -19.26
C PHE A 478 -11.00 0.44 -18.85
N SER A 479 -10.16 1.46 -18.98
CA SER A 479 -10.50 2.87 -18.70
C SER A 479 -11.75 3.33 -19.45
N GLU A 480 -11.93 2.97 -20.73
CA GLU A 480 -13.12 3.31 -21.51
C GLU A 480 -14.40 2.71 -20.92
N GLN A 481 -14.34 1.46 -20.47
CA GLN A 481 -15.46 0.81 -19.80
C GLN A 481 -15.79 1.49 -18.48
N LEU A 482 -14.78 1.91 -17.72
CA LEU A 482 -14.96 2.67 -16.49
C LEU A 482 -15.62 4.03 -16.75
N GLY A 483 -15.22 4.74 -17.81
CA GLY A 483 -15.86 5.98 -18.25
C GLY A 483 -17.37 5.83 -18.44
N GLU A 484 -17.80 4.76 -19.13
CA GLU A 484 -19.21 4.45 -19.31
C GLU A 484 -19.91 4.04 -18.00
N ARG A 485 -19.23 3.32 -17.11
CA ARG A 485 -19.73 2.98 -15.77
C ARG A 485 -19.92 4.23 -14.90
N PHE A 486 -18.98 5.17 -14.92
CA PHE A 486 -19.07 6.44 -14.18
C PHE A 486 -20.21 7.31 -14.70
N LYS A 487 -20.42 7.40 -16.02
CA LYS A 487 -21.58 8.11 -16.61
C LYS A 487 -22.90 7.54 -16.12
N ARG A 488 -23.03 6.21 -16.03
CA ARG A 488 -24.24 5.55 -15.49
C ARG A 488 -24.43 5.82 -14.01
N LEU A 489 -23.35 5.75 -13.22
CA LEU A 489 -23.41 6.01 -11.78
C LEU A 489 -23.75 7.47 -11.48
N GLU A 490 -23.20 8.42 -12.25
CA GLU A 490 -23.58 9.83 -12.16
C GLU A 490 -25.06 10.03 -12.45
N ALA A 491 -25.59 9.40 -13.50
CA ALA A 491 -27.01 9.48 -13.82
C ALA A 491 -27.87 8.95 -12.65
N LEU A 492 -27.47 7.82 -12.05
CA LEU A 492 -28.14 7.25 -10.88
C LEU A 492 -28.13 8.21 -9.68
N LEU A 493 -26.98 8.83 -9.37
CA LEU A 493 -26.85 9.81 -8.29
C LEU A 493 -27.74 11.04 -8.54
N ARG A 494 -27.78 11.55 -9.77
CA ARG A 494 -28.65 12.68 -10.14
C ARG A 494 -30.13 12.33 -10.07
N ASP A 495 -30.51 11.13 -10.50
CA ASP A 495 -31.90 10.65 -10.40
C ASP A 495 -32.35 10.46 -8.94
N ALA A 496 -31.41 10.18 -8.03
CA ALA A 496 -31.63 10.17 -6.59
C ALA A 496 -31.74 11.59 -5.96
N GLY A 497 -31.53 12.65 -6.74
CA GLY A 497 -31.65 14.04 -6.29
C GLY A 497 -30.35 14.67 -5.79
N ILE A 498 -29.19 14.05 -6.05
CA ILE A 498 -27.88 14.61 -5.69
C ILE A 498 -27.45 15.61 -6.77
N ASP A 499 -27.40 16.89 -6.41
CA ASP A 499 -27.10 17.99 -7.33
C ASP A 499 -25.63 18.00 -7.79
N ASP A 500 -24.71 17.62 -6.89
CA ASP A 500 -23.26 17.52 -7.14
C ASP A 500 -22.74 16.11 -6.86
N PRO A 501 -22.96 15.14 -7.77
CA PRO A 501 -22.51 13.77 -7.61
C PRO A 501 -20.99 13.68 -7.46
N ARG A 502 -20.52 12.88 -6.50
CA ARG A 502 -19.11 12.57 -6.29
C ARG A 502 -18.86 11.08 -6.20
N ILE A 503 -17.73 10.66 -6.74
CA ILE A 503 -17.20 9.31 -6.68
C ILE A 503 -15.79 9.39 -6.09
N ALA A 504 -15.44 8.49 -5.20
CA ALA A 504 -14.06 8.28 -4.75
C ALA A 504 -13.64 6.86 -5.13
N ILE A 505 -12.48 6.69 -5.76
CA ILE A 505 -11.91 5.37 -5.97
C ILE A 505 -10.98 5.12 -4.78
N THR A 506 -11.43 4.32 -3.82
CA THR A 506 -10.71 4.13 -2.54
C THR A 506 -9.79 2.92 -2.54
N GLU A 507 -9.83 2.11 -3.61
CA GLU A 507 -8.86 1.07 -3.93
C GLU A 507 -8.75 0.96 -5.47
N LEU A 508 -7.54 1.04 -5.99
CA LEU A 508 -7.21 0.85 -7.40
C LEU A 508 -5.94 0.00 -7.51
N GLN A 509 -6.00 -1.08 -8.29
CA GLN A 509 -4.85 -1.94 -8.56
C GLN A 509 -5.13 -2.88 -9.74
N LEU A 510 -4.10 -3.23 -10.50
CA LEU A 510 -4.13 -4.44 -11.32
C LEU A 510 -4.10 -5.68 -10.41
N PHE A 511 -4.99 -6.63 -10.69
CA PHE A 511 -5.30 -7.78 -9.83
C PHE A 511 -5.51 -9.05 -10.65
N ALA A 512 -4.57 -9.36 -11.54
CA ALA A 512 -4.49 -10.68 -12.18
C ALA A 512 -3.74 -11.66 -11.28
N THR A 513 -4.21 -12.91 -11.24
CA THR A 513 -3.61 -13.99 -10.44
C THR A 513 -3.38 -15.23 -11.31
N PHE A 514 -2.17 -15.78 -11.29
CA PHE A 514 -1.82 -16.98 -12.06
C PHE A 514 -2.38 -18.25 -11.39
N THR A 515 -2.93 -19.20 -12.16
CA THR A 515 -3.66 -20.39 -11.65
C THR A 515 -3.23 -21.74 -12.27
N GLY A 516 -2.01 -21.84 -12.80
CA GLY A 516 -1.44 -23.08 -13.39
C GLY A 516 -0.72 -24.02 -12.41
N ASP A 517 -0.25 -25.18 -12.90
CA ASP A 517 0.50 -26.20 -12.12
C ASP A 517 1.81 -25.66 -11.50
N ASP A 518 2.33 -24.53 -12.01
CA ASP A 518 3.51 -23.81 -11.52
C ASP A 518 3.17 -22.65 -10.55
N ALA A 519 1.93 -22.56 -10.05
CA ALA A 519 1.56 -21.59 -9.00
C ALA A 519 2.39 -21.80 -7.71
N ASP A 520 2.93 -23.01 -7.51
CA ASP A 520 3.85 -23.38 -6.45
C ASP A 520 5.18 -23.90 -7.04
N GLY A 521 5.95 -23.05 -7.74
CA GLY A 521 7.35 -23.35 -8.05
C GLY A 521 7.87 -22.79 -9.37
N ALA A 522 8.74 -21.78 -9.26
CA ALA A 522 9.66 -21.41 -10.34
C ALA A 522 10.72 -22.51 -10.50
N ASP A 523 10.55 -23.43 -11.45
CA ASP A 523 11.64 -24.32 -11.85
C ASP A 523 11.69 -24.53 -13.38
N GLU A 524 12.80 -24.07 -13.95
CA GLU A 524 13.38 -24.34 -15.27
C GLU A 524 12.47 -24.20 -16.52
N ALA A 525 12.64 -23.06 -17.21
CA ALA A 525 12.14 -22.80 -18.56
C ALA A 525 12.42 -23.96 -19.55
N ASP A 526 11.37 -24.48 -20.19
CA ASP A 526 11.46 -25.46 -21.29
C ASP A 526 12.16 -24.84 -22.52
N PRO A 527 13.36 -25.31 -22.91
CA PRO A 527 14.09 -24.77 -24.05
C PRO A 527 13.51 -25.20 -25.43
N HIS A 528 12.30 -25.78 -25.46
CA HIS A 528 11.67 -26.31 -26.68
C HIS A 528 10.28 -25.75 -27.01
N ALA A 529 9.80 -24.69 -26.36
CA ALA A 529 8.61 -23.97 -26.82
C ALA A 529 8.84 -23.37 -28.23
N ALA A 530 8.03 -23.81 -29.19
CA ALA A 530 8.16 -23.46 -30.60
C ALA A 530 7.70 -22.02 -30.89
N ASP A 531 8.49 -21.30 -31.70
CA ASP A 531 8.26 -19.98 -32.32
C ASP A 531 6.83 -19.38 -32.20
N GLY A 532 6.69 -18.28 -31.44
CA GLY A 532 5.69 -17.25 -31.78
C GLY A 532 5.10 -16.39 -30.66
N ALA A 533 4.95 -16.90 -29.44
CA ALA A 533 4.54 -16.12 -28.26
C ALA A 533 5.12 -16.83 -27.04
N SER A 534 5.86 -16.15 -26.18
CA SER A 534 6.20 -16.72 -24.87
C SER A 534 4.88 -16.97 -24.14
N ALA A 535 4.65 -18.22 -23.69
CA ALA A 535 3.53 -18.51 -22.80
C ALA A 535 3.59 -17.56 -21.59
N LEU A 536 2.42 -17.15 -21.10
CA LEU A 536 2.34 -16.35 -19.89
C LEU A 536 2.85 -17.18 -18.71
N SER A 537 3.60 -16.56 -17.80
CA SER A 537 4.10 -17.16 -16.55
C SER A 537 3.96 -16.15 -15.42
N PRO A 538 4.10 -16.57 -14.14
CA PRO A 538 4.13 -15.64 -13.01
C PRO A 538 5.13 -14.48 -13.18
N GLU A 539 6.29 -14.74 -13.79
CA GLU A 539 7.38 -13.75 -13.99
C GLU A 539 7.18 -12.87 -15.24
N THR A 540 6.27 -13.25 -16.14
CA THR A 540 6.09 -12.57 -17.43
C THR A 540 4.73 -11.90 -17.59
N MET A 541 3.85 -12.03 -16.60
CA MET A 541 2.54 -11.38 -16.57
C MET A 541 2.60 -9.95 -16.02
N PRO A 542 1.63 -9.09 -16.37
CA PRO A 542 1.44 -7.82 -15.68
C PRO A 542 1.15 -8.05 -14.20
N THR A 543 1.85 -7.32 -13.32
CA THR A 543 1.60 -7.28 -11.88
C THR A 543 1.64 -5.82 -11.41
N PRO A 544 1.23 -5.53 -10.17
CA PRO A 544 1.33 -4.18 -9.61
C PRO A 544 2.75 -3.60 -9.55
N GLN A 545 3.79 -4.45 -9.57
CA GLN A 545 5.20 -4.03 -9.54
C GLN A 545 5.75 -3.69 -10.94
N THR A 546 5.02 -4.00 -12.00
CA THR A 546 5.54 -3.83 -13.37
C THR A 546 5.14 -2.50 -13.98
N ILE A 547 5.78 -2.14 -15.09
CA ILE A 547 5.42 -0.96 -15.89
C ILE A 547 3.95 -0.95 -16.29
N SER A 548 3.31 -2.13 -16.43
CA SER A 548 1.90 -2.23 -16.79
C SER A 548 0.98 -1.54 -15.80
N GLU A 549 1.28 -1.58 -14.49
CA GLU A 549 0.51 -0.87 -13.47
C GLU A 549 0.55 0.63 -13.69
N ALA A 550 1.74 1.19 -13.93
CA ALA A 550 1.92 2.62 -14.17
C ALA A 550 1.12 3.11 -15.39
N LEU A 551 1.04 2.30 -16.46
CA LEU A 551 0.28 2.64 -17.65
C LEU A 551 -1.23 2.48 -17.42
N TYR A 552 -1.63 1.39 -16.75
CA TYR A 552 -3.01 1.11 -16.37
C TYR A 552 -3.59 2.26 -15.54
N ASP A 553 -2.89 2.64 -14.47
CA ASP A 553 -3.25 3.76 -13.60
C ASP A 553 -3.39 5.07 -14.37
N ALA A 554 -2.42 5.38 -15.24
CA ALA A 554 -2.43 6.61 -16.02
C ALA A 554 -3.67 6.70 -16.92
N THR A 555 -4.06 5.61 -17.60
CA THR A 555 -5.28 5.60 -18.43
C THR A 555 -6.54 5.83 -17.60
N ILE A 556 -6.61 5.26 -16.40
CA ILE A 556 -7.76 5.43 -15.50
C ILE A 556 -7.81 6.85 -14.94
N ILE A 557 -6.66 7.42 -14.55
CA ILE A 557 -6.57 8.81 -14.09
C ILE A 557 -6.98 9.77 -15.21
N HIS A 558 -6.53 9.55 -16.45
CA HIS A 558 -6.96 10.34 -17.59
C HIS A 558 -8.48 10.29 -17.78
N GLU A 559 -9.10 9.11 -17.69
CA GLU A 559 -10.54 8.99 -17.77
C GLU A 559 -11.25 9.70 -16.60
N CYS A 560 -10.72 9.58 -15.38
CA CYS A 560 -11.23 10.29 -14.20
C CYS A 560 -11.19 11.81 -14.40
N ILE A 561 -10.10 12.36 -14.95
CA ILE A 561 -10.01 13.78 -15.33
C ILE A 561 -11.08 14.14 -16.38
N ARG A 562 -11.29 13.31 -17.40
CA ARG A 562 -12.33 13.51 -18.44
C ARG A 562 -13.75 13.55 -17.88
N THR A 563 -13.98 12.93 -16.72
CA THR A 563 -15.27 13.06 -16.02
C THR A 563 -15.52 14.46 -15.45
N GLY A 564 -14.58 15.41 -15.54
CA GLY A 564 -14.81 16.80 -15.14
C GLY A 564 -15.13 16.98 -13.66
N GLY A 565 -14.41 16.25 -12.80
CA GLY A 565 -14.52 16.36 -11.34
C GLY A 565 -15.59 15.47 -10.70
N LEU A 566 -16.21 14.55 -11.44
CA LEU A 566 -17.09 13.54 -10.83
C LEU A 566 -16.31 12.62 -9.90
N VAL A 567 -15.16 12.11 -10.35
CA VAL A 567 -14.21 11.39 -9.51
C VAL A 567 -13.36 12.44 -8.79
N GLU A 568 -13.44 12.46 -7.46
CA GLU A 568 -12.74 13.45 -6.64
C GLU A 568 -11.41 12.96 -6.09
N MET A 569 -11.19 11.66 -6.01
CA MET A 569 -9.95 11.09 -5.52
C MET A 569 -9.76 9.65 -5.99
N ILE A 570 -8.50 9.22 -5.99
CA ILE A 570 -8.06 7.85 -6.22
C ILE A 570 -6.99 7.51 -5.19
N THR A 571 -7.23 6.52 -4.34
CA THR A 571 -6.21 5.94 -3.46
C THR A 571 -5.75 4.61 -4.00
N HIS A 572 -4.62 4.62 -4.70
CA HIS A 572 -4.01 3.42 -5.28
C HIS A 572 -3.48 2.46 -4.20
N SER A 573 -3.71 1.16 -4.39
CA SER A 573 -3.36 0.10 -3.43
C SER A 573 -1.96 -0.49 -3.70
N ALA A 574 -1.06 -0.57 -2.74
CA ALA A 574 -0.98 0.17 -1.48
C ALA A 574 0.40 0.85 -1.38
N THR A 575 0.72 1.39 -0.20
CA THR A 575 1.91 2.26 -0.03
C THR A 575 3.24 1.49 -0.10
N VAL A 576 3.40 0.41 0.68
CA VAL A 576 4.63 -0.42 0.73
C VAL A 576 4.31 -1.92 0.66
N ASN A 577 5.05 -2.74 -0.09
CA ASN A 577 4.99 -4.23 -0.07
C ASN A 577 3.61 -4.88 -0.28
N HIS A 578 2.62 -4.13 -0.76
CA HIS A 578 1.33 -4.64 -1.17
C HIS A 578 0.85 -3.79 -2.33
N GLY A 579 0.42 -4.44 -3.41
CA GLY A 579 0.22 -3.79 -4.70
C GLY A 579 1.51 -3.14 -5.21
N GLY A 580 1.34 -2.06 -5.99
CA GLY A 580 2.44 -1.28 -6.54
C GLY A 580 2.71 -0.01 -5.72
N GLY A 581 3.94 0.46 -5.69
CA GLY A 581 4.30 1.73 -5.07
C GLY A 581 5.74 1.73 -4.59
N LEU A 582 5.93 1.40 -3.33
CA LEU A 582 7.25 1.17 -2.75
C LEU A 582 7.37 -0.30 -2.35
N GLN A 583 8.58 -0.83 -2.46
CA GLN A 583 8.94 -2.13 -1.93
C GLN A 583 10.00 -1.94 -0.85
N LYS A 584 9.94 -2.78 0.18
CA LYS A 584 10.90 -2.81 1.27
C LYS A 584 11.27 -4.24 1.60
N GLU A 585 12.55 -4.54 1.46
CA GLU A 585 13.11 -5.85 1.79
C GLU A 585 14.46 -5.66 2.47
N ARG A 586 14.69 -6.41 3.56
CA ARG A 586 15.95 -6.38 4.32
C ARG A 586 16.40 -4.95 4.67
N GLU A 587 15.44 -4.11 5.03
CA GLU A 587 15.65 -2.70 5.36
C GLU A 587 16.20 -1.84 4.21
N ARG A 588 16.05 -2.28 2.95
CA ARG A 588 16.25 -1.47 1.74
C ARG A 588 14.90 -1.13 1.13
N VAL A 589 14.72 0.12 0.72
CA VAL A 589 13.49 0.62 0.08
C VAL A 589 13.77 0.99 -1.38
N TRP A 590 12.89 0.61 -2.29
CA TRP A 590 12.91 1.07 -3.69
C TRP A 590 11.48 1.32 -4.20
N ALA A 591 11.37 1.95 -5.35
CA ALA A 591 10.10 2.36 -5.94
C ALA A 591 9.76 1.54 -7.19
N ASP A 592 8.50 1.12 -7.30
CA ASP A 592 7.94 0.50 -8.50
C ASP A 592 7.67 1.54 -9.60
N PRO A 593 7.49 1.12 -10.87
CA PRO A 593 7.18 2.04 -11.98
C PRO A 593 5.96 2.95 -11.71
N CYS A 594 4.92 2.47 -11.03
CA CYS A 594 3.72 3.28 -10.77
C CYS A 594 3.99 4.47 -9.82
N TYR A 595 4.98 4.38 -8.93
CA TYR A 595 5.44 5.52 -8.13
C TYR A 595 5.90 6.67 -9.04
N TYR A 596 6.75 6.35 -10.02
CA TYR A 596 7.25 7.32 -10.97
C TYR A 596 6.15 7.83 -11.91
N GLY A 597 5.26 6.95 -12.37
CA GLY A 597 4.12 7.32 -13.21
C GLY A 597 3.21 8.35 -12.53
N HIS A 598 2.94 8.16 -11.24
CA HIS A 598 2.20 9.13 -10.46
C HIS A 598 2.96 10.45 -10.25
N ALA A 599 4.27 10.41 -9.95
CA ALA A 599 5.09 11.62 -9.83
C ALA A 599 5.14 12.43 -11.13
N MET A 600 5.08 11.76 -12.29
CA MET A 600 4.99 12.43 -13.59
C MET A 600 3.70 13.25 -13.78
N GLY A 601 2.64 12.93 -13.03
CA GLY A 601 1.34 13.63 -13.05
C GLY A 601 1.29 14.92 -12.25
N ALA A 602 2.23 15.17 -11.32
CA ALA A 602 2.23 16.36 -10.47
C ALA A 602 2.11 17.71 -11.22
N PRO A 603 2.77 17.91 -12.39
CA PRO A 603 2.61 19.17 -13.14
C PRO A 603 1.21 19.43 -13.70
N LEU A 604 0.31 18.44 -13.70
CA LEU A 604 -1.07 18.64 -14.14
C LEU A 604 -1.92 19.34 -13.08
N TRP A 605 -1.52 19.28 -11.80
CA TRP A 605 -2.34 19.68 -10.66
C TRP A 605 -2.80 21.14 -10.71
N GLY A 606 -4.09 21.35 -10.43
CA GLY A 606 -4.73 22.65 -10.54
C GLY A 606 -4.86 23.18 -11.97
N GLY A 607 -4.27 22.50 -12.96
CA GLY A 607 -4.32 22.86 -14.37
C GLY A 607 -5.70 22.61 -14.98
N THR A 608 -5.95 23.23 -16.13
CA THR A 608 -7.23 23.13 -16.85
C THR A 608 -7.13 22.09 -17.97
N PRO A 609 -7.89 20.97 -17.91
CA PRO A 609 -7.96 20.02 -19.01
C PRO A 609 -8.57 20.65 -20.26
N VAL A 610 -7.96 20.39 -21.42
CA VAL A 610 -8.36 20.96 -22.73
C VAL A 610 -8.64 19.90 -23.78
N GLY A 611 -9.23 20.32 -24.89
CA GLY A 611 -9.62 19.45 -26.01
C GLY A 611 -8.44 18.77 -26.69
N VAL A 612 -8.59 17.50 -27.03
CA VAL A 612 -7.64 16.65 -27.74
C VAL A 612 -8.37 15.94 -28.89
N GLU A 613 -7.91 16.16 -30.12
CA GLU A 613 -8.23 15.32 -31.27
C GLU A 613 -7.04 14.39 -31.57
N LEU A 614 -7.23 13.09 -31.40
CA LEU A 614 -6.20 12.06 -31.61
C LEU A 614 -6.55 11.21 -32.84
N GLU A 615 -5.59 11.07 -33.76
CA GLU A 615 -5.61 10.08 -34.83
C GLU A 615 -4.54 9.03 -34.58
N CYS A 616 -4.92 7.79 -34.28
CA CYS A 616 -3.98 6.67 -34.08
C CYS A 616 -4.64 5.33 -34.38
N ALA A 617 -3.84 4.27 -34.53
CA ALA A 617 -4.33 2.90 -34.61
C ALA A 617 -5.15 2.51 -33.36
N THR A 618 -5.82 1.36 -33.42
CA THR A 618 -6.66 0.84 -32.34
C THR A 618 -6.18 -0.52 -31.83
N ILE A 619 -6.55 -0.84 -30.61
CA ILE A 619 -6.45 -2.16 -29.98
C ILE A 619 -7.86 -2.71 -29.73
N SER A 620 -8.00 -4.03 -29.81
CA SER A 620 -9.25 -4.75 -29.54
C SER A 620 -8.93 -6.06 -28.86
N THR A 621 -9.84 -6.52 -28.00
CA THR A 621 -9.73 -7.80 -27.29
C THR A 621 -10.94 -8.68 -27.58
N GLU A 622 -10.78 -9.99 -27.40
CA GLU A 622 -11.81 -11.02 -27.61
C GLU A 622 -12.30 -11.65 -26.29
N TYR A 623 -11.52 -11.59 -25.21
CA TYR A 623 -11.78 -12.32 -23.97
C TYR A 623 -12.14 -11.41 -22.79
N THR A 624 -12.98 -11.94 -21.89
CA THR A 624 -13.32 -11.30 -20.61
C THR A 624 -12.34 -11.74 -19.54
N PHE A 625 -11.77 -10.78 -18.80
CA PHE A 625 -10.93 -11.04 -17.63
C PHE A 625 -11.64 -10.54 -16.36
N ARG A 626 -12.35 -11.47 -15.69
CA ARG A 626 -13.22 -11.20 -14.52
C ARG A 626 -14.23 -10.07 -14.77
N GLU A 627 -13.93 -8.83 -14.40
CA GLU A 627 -14.81 -7.65 -14.59
C GLU A 627 -14.46 -6.79 -15.82
N ILE A 628 -13.41 -7.14 -16.56
CA ILE A 628 -12.99 -6.47 -17.79
C ILE A 628 -13.64 -7.19 -18.97
N ASP A 629 -14.64 -6.57 -19.59
CA ASP A 629 -15.26 -7.10 -20.81
C ASP A 629 -14.33 -6.90 -22.02
N PRO A 630 -14.54 -7.61 -23.15
CA PRO A 630 -13.80 -7.34 -24.37
C PRO A 630 -14.02 -5.91 -24.86
N VAL A 631 -12.98 -5.29 -25.38
CA VAL A 631 -13.01 -3.92 -25.94
C VAL A 631 -12.83 -3.95 -27.46
N GLU A 632 -13.44 -2.99 -28.15
CA GLU A 632 -13.40 -2.92 -29.61
C GLU A 632 -12.98 -1.51 -30.05
N ASP A 633 -11.95 -1.44 -30.89
CA ASP A 633 -11.47 -0.21 -31.52
C ASP A 633 -11.02 0.90 -30.53
N VAL A 634 -10.45 0.51 -29.40
CA VAL A 634 -9.89 1.44 -28.39
C VAL A 634 -8.62 2.10 -28.93
N PRO A 635 -8.35 3.39 -28.69
CA PRO A 635 -7.11 4.04 -29.12
C PRO A 635 -5.84 3.32 -28.63
N ALA A 636 -4.89 3.09 -29.53
CA ALA A 636 -3.58 2.54 -29.20
C ALA A 636 -2.68 3.53 -28.42
N LEU A 637 -3.02 4.83 -28.43
CA LEU A 637 -2.45 5.84 -27.55
C LEU A 637 -3.56 6.49 -26.76
N ASP A 638 -3.33 6.75 -25.48
CA ASP A 638 -4.21 7.56 -24.64
C ASP A 638 -3.54 8.90 -24.33
N VAL A 639 -4.22 10.02 -24.59
CA VAL A 639 -3.63 11.37 -24.48
C VAL A 639 -4.51 12.30 -23.64
N MET A 640 -3.89 12.94 -22.66
CA MET A 640 -4.46 14.01 -21.85
C MET A 640 -3.68 15.32 -22.06
N ALA A 641 -4.37 16.44 -22.26
CA ALA A 641 -3.77 17.75 -22.41
C ALA A 641 -4.29 18.72 -21.34
N VAL A 642 -3.37 19.42 -20.67
CA VAL A 642 -3.69 20.30 -19.53
C VAL A 642 -2.89 21.60 -19.64
N LEU A 643 -3.58 22.72 -19.51
CA LEU A 643 -2.95 24.04 -19.35
C LEU A 643 -2.55 24.24 -17.89
N SER A 644 -1.37 24.80 -17.63
CA SER A 644 -0.97 25.20 -16.28
C SER A 644 -1.96 26.22 -15.68
N PRO A 645 -2.04 26.35 -14.34
CA PRO A 645 -2.96 27.29 -13.69
C PRO A 645 -2.81 28.76 -14.14
N ASP A 646 -1.60 29.17 -14.53
CA ASP A 646 -1.30 30.49 -15.07
C ASP A 646 -1.28 30.55 -16.61
N GLU A 647 -1.60 29.42 -17.26
CA GLU A 647 -1.55 29.19 -18.69
C GLU A 647 -0.20 29.53 -19.35
N SER A 648 0.90 29.48 -18.60
CA SER A 648 2.24 29.67 -19.15
C SER A 648 2.74 28.44 -19.90
N SER A 649 2.24 27.24 -19.56
CA SER A 649 2.62 25.99 -20.20
C SER A 649 1.42 25.12 -20.56
N LEU A 650 1.63 24.24 -21.54
CA LEU A 650 0.72 23.18 -21.95
C LEU A 650 1.44 21.84 -21.76
N THR A 651 0.82 20.92 -21.03
CA THR A 651 1.35 19.58 -20.81
C THR A 651 0.50 18.54 -21.54
N LEU A 652 1.16 17.64 -22.28
CA LEU A 652 0.55 16.44 -22.84
C LEU A 652 1.09 15.22 -22.08
N MET A 653 0.20 14.41 -21.53
CA MET A 653 0.51 13.09 -20.96
C MET A 653 0.01 12.03 -21.92
N ILE A 654 0.90 11.14 -22.35
CA ILE A 654 0.68 10.18 -23.43
C ILE A 654 1.02 8.78 -22.92
N VAL A 655 0.06 7.87 -22.95
CA VAL A 655 0.26 6.45 -22.66
C VAL A 655 0.28 5.67 -23.97
N ASN A 656 1.25 4.78 -24.15
CA ASN A 656 1.23 3.81 -25.24
C ASN A 656 0.53 2.51 -24.78
N CYS A 657 -0.70 2.32 -25.25
CA CYS A 657 -1.59 1.22 -24.89
C CYS A 657 -1.37 -0.03 -25.75
N ALA A 658 -0.56 0.06 -26.80
CA ALA A 658 -0.25 -1.08 -27.66
C ALA A 658 0.93 -1.90 -27.11
N SER A 659 0.88 -3.20 -27.34
CA SER A 659 1.95 -4.14 -26.96
C SER A 659 2.85 -4.46 -28.15
N ARG A 660 4.13 -4.75 -27.88
CA ARG A 660 5.12 -5.30 -28.83
C ARG A 660 5.25 -4.60 -30.19
N GLY A 661 4.84 -3.33 -30.29
CA GLY A 661 4.87 -2.54 -31.51
C GLY A 661 6.22 -1.86 -31.76
N GLU A 662 6.44 -1.39 -32.98
CA GLU A 662 7.48 -0.38 -33.25
C GLU A 662 7.09 0.94 -32.54
N PRO A 663 8.07 1.78 -32.15
CA PRO A 663 7.77 3.09 -31.58
C PRO A 663 6.85 3.91 -32.49
N VAL A 664 5.90 4.62 -31.91
CA VAL A 664 4.93 5.43 -32.65
C VAL A 664 5.51 6.82 -32.91
N SER A 665 5.55 7.23 -34.17
CA SER A 665 5.87 8.61 -34.55
C SER A 665 4.61 9.47 -34.41
N LEU A 666 4.56 10.29 -33.35
CA LEU A 666 3.43 11.17 -33.02
C LEU A 666 3.69 12.59 -33.55
N SER A 667 2.89 13.04 -34.51
CA SER A 667 2.84 14.45 -34.92
C SER A 667 2.03 15.27 -33.92
N VAL A 668 2.60 16.37 -33.40
CA VAL A 668 1.95 17.20 -32.38
C VAL A 668 1.60 18.59 -32.95
N ASP A 669 0.32 18.95 -32.89
CA ASP A 669 -0.20 20.29 -33.16
C ASP A 669 -0.76 20.89 -31.86
N THR A 670 -0.15 21.98 -31.37
CA THR A 670 -0.56 22.67 -30.14
C THR A 670 -1.67 23.71 -30.39
N GLY A 671 -2.18 23.79 -31.62
CA GLY A 671 -3.28 24.66 -31.99
C GLY A 671 -2.98 26.13 -31.71
N ALA A 672 -3.92 26.82 -31.06
CA ALA A 672 -3.82 28.25 -30.77
C ALA A 672 -2.92 28.60 -29.56
N PHE A 673 -2.28 27.61 -28.89
CA PHE A 673 -1.49 27.86 -27.69
C PHE A 673 -0.23 28.69 -27.93
N ASN A 674 0.34 28.66 -29.15
CA ASN A 674 1.60 29.30 -29.53
C ASN A 674 2.81 28.76 -28.72
N ALA A 675 3.05 27.45 -28.81
CA ALA A 675 4.14 26.78 -28.11
C ALA A 675 5.53 27.15 -28.63
N ALA A 676 6.52 27.13 -27.74
CA ALA A 676 7.93 27.14 -28.10
C ALA A 676 8.32 25.86 -28.85
N ALA A 677 9.35 25.96 -29.69
CA ALA A 677 9.86 24.81 -30.44
C ALA A 677 10.63 23.82 -29.56
N GLU A 678 11.29 24.29 -28.49
CA GLU A 678 11.93 23.43 -27.49
C GLU A 678 10.88 22.92 -26.51
N VAL A 679 10.80 21.60 -26.37
CA VAL A 679 9.79 20.89 -25.59
C VAL A 679 10.51 19.99 -24.59
N ASP A 680 10.15 20.10 -23.32
CA ASP A 680 10.66 19.19 -22.30
C ASP A 680 9.91 17.86 -22.37
N ARG A 681 10.67 16.77 -22.45
CA ARG A 681 10.17 15.39 -22.56
C ARG A 681 10.65 14.58 -21.37
N VAL A 682 9.71 13.97 -20.66
CA VAL A 682 10.00 12.95 -19.64
C VAL A 682 9.31 11.65 -20.05
N THR A 683 10.04 10.55 -20.14
CA THR A 683 9.50 9.25 -20.55
C THR A 683 9.83 8.20 -19.52
N LEU A 684 8.81 7.54 -18.98
CA LEU A 684 8.91 6.27 -18.28
C LEU A 684 8.58 5.17 -19.29
N SER A 685 9.49 4.24 -19.55
CA SER A 685 9.30 3.18 -20.55
C SER A 685 10.06 1.92 -20.17
N ALA A 686 9.64 0.78 -20.74
CA ALA A 686 10.39 -0.46 -20.62
C ALA A 686 10.32 -1.32 -21.89
N GLU A 687 11.22 -2.30 -22.00
CA GLU A 687 11.27 -3.23 -23.14
C GLU A 687 10.13 -4.25 -23.13
N THR A 688 9.56 -4.55 -21.97
CA THR A 688 8.49 -5.53 -21.79
C THR A 688 7.42 -5.01 -20.83
N MET A 689 6.18 -5.51 -20.97
CA MET A 689 5.05 -5.17 -20.10
C MET A 689 5.25 -5.59 -18.63
N HIS A 690 6.12 -6.57 -18.37
CA HIS A 690 6.40 -7.11 -17.04
C HIS A 690 7.74 -6.61 -16.46
N ALA A 691 8.32 -5.56 -17.04
CA ALA A 691 9.53 -4.98 -16.47
C ALA A 691 9.21 -4.27 -15.15
N GLU A 692 10.00 -4.55 -14.12
CA GLU A 692 9.86 -4.03 -12.75
C GLU A 692 11.22 -3.57 -12.20
N ASN A 693 11.18 -2.87 -11.07
CA ASN A 693 12.36 -2.58 -10.26
C ASN A 693 12.48 -3.62 -9.15
N THR A 694 13.69 -4.09 -8.89
CA THR A 694 13.97 -5.09 -7.85
C THR A 694 14.96 -4.51 -6.85
N ARG A 695 15.18 -5.21 -5.72
CA ARG A 695 16.23 -4.84 -4.77
C ARG A 695 17.61 -4.68 -5.41
N ASP A 696 17.94 -5.58 -6.34
CA ASP A 696 19.25 -5.63 -6.99
C ASP A 696 19.35 -4.66 -8.19
N GLU A 697 18.22 -4.34 -8.83
CA GLU A 697 18.11 -3.36 -9.91
C GLU A 697 16.99 -2.34 -9.61
N PRO A 698 17.15 -1.48 -8.59
CA PRO A 698 16.08 -0.62 -8.07
C PRO A 698 15.71 0.55 -8.99
N GLU A 699 16.55 0.83 -9.99
CA GLU A 699 16.39 1.92 -10.95
C GLU A 699 16.27 1.42 -12.40
N ARG A 700 15.88 0.15 -12.61
CA ARG A 700 15.77 -0.46 -13.95
C ARG A 700 14.74 0.24 -14.84
N VAL A 701 13.62 0.67 -14.26
CA VAL A 701 12.49 1.32 -14.90
C VAL A 701 12.24 2.63 -14.16
N THR A 702 12.85 3.71 -14.65
CA THR A 702 12.75 5.07 -14.11
C THR A 702 12.54 6.09 -15.23
N PRO A 703 12.00 7.29 -14.95
CA PRO A 703 11.80 8.31 -15.98
C PRO A 703 13.10 8.90 -16.50
N GLU A 704 13.23 8.98 -17.82
CA GLU A 704 14.31 9.68 -18.49
C GLU A 704 13.87 11.07 -18.95
N SER A 705 14.64 12.10 -18.59
CA SER A 705 14.40 13.49 -19.00
C SER A 705 15.26 13.88 -20.21
N SER A 706 14.65 14.56 -21.17
CA SER A 706 15.31 15.08 -22.39
C SER A 706 14.59 16.32 -22.91
N THR A 707 15.21 17.03 -23.85
CA THR A 707 14.57 18.13 -24.59
C THR A 707 14.50 17.73 -26.06
N VAL A 708 13.35 17.91 -26.69
CA VAL A 708 13.15 17.70 -28.12
C VAL A 708 12.81 19.02 -28.81
N THR A 709 13.14 19.16 -30.09
CA THR A 709 12.79 20.34 -30.88
C THR A 709 11.72 19.96 -31.89
N LEU A 710 10.51 20.50 -31.74
CA LEU A 710 9.43 20.35 -32.71
C LEU A 710 9.35 21.61 -33.57
N SER A 711 9.16 21.43 -34.87
CA SER A 711 9.02 22.54 -35.82
C SER A 711 7.90 22.26 -36.83
N ASP A 712 7.41 23.28 -37.52
CA ASP A 712 6.40 23.11 -38.58
C ASP A 712 6.83 22.11 -39.68
N ASP A 713 8.15 21.96 -39.91
CA ASP A 713 8.72 21.04 -40.89
C ASP A 713 8.95 19.61 -40.33
N ASP A 714 9.02 19.47 -39.01
CA ASP A 714 9.19 18.20 -38.29
C ASP A 714 8.49 18.29 -36.91
N PRO A 715 7.16 18.11 -36.87
CA PRO A 715 6.37 18.24 -35.64
C PRO A 715 6.33 16.92 -34.86
N THR A 716 7.27 15.99 -35.09
CA THR A 716 7.14 14.61 -34.61
C THR A 716 7.99 14.31 -33.38
N VAL A 717 7.42 13.50 -32.49
CA VAL A 717 8.09 12.90 -31.33
C VAL A 717 7.87 11.39 -31.35
N THR A 718 8.90 10.64 -30.97
CA THR A 718 8.80 9.18 -30.83
C THR A 718 8.21 8.82 -29.48
N ILE A 719 7.17 7.97 -29.50
CA ILE A 719 6.54 7.38 -28.32
C ILE A 719 6.92 5.89 -28.29
N GLU A 720 7.70 5.51 -27.29
CA GLU A 720 8.19 4.14 -27.15
C GLU A 720 7.05 3.16 -26.78
N PRO A 721 7.18 1.86 -27.08
CA PRO A 721 6.29 0.83 -26.52
C PRO A 721 6.31 0.83 -24.99
N TYR A 722 5.23 0.38 -24.36
CA TYR A 722 5.10 0.27 -22.90
C TYR A 722 5.59 1.54 -22.18
N SER A 723 5.07 2.70 -22.59
CA SER A 723 5.57 3.97 -22.10
C SER A 723 4.48 4.94 -21.66
N LEU A 724 4.83 5.75 -20.66
CA LEU A 724 4.16 6.97 -20.28
C LEU A 724 5.11 8.13 -20.59
N THR A 725 4.69 9.05 -21.45
CA THR A 725 5.49 10.19 -21.90
C THR A 725 4.78 11.49 -21.57
N ARG A 726 5.50 12.40 -20.89
CA ARG A 726 5.09 13.77 -20.63
C ARG A 726 5.83 14.72 -21.57
N LEU A 727 5.09 15.56 -22.30
CA LEU A 727 5.62 16.67 -23.08
C LEU A 727 5.15 17.98 -22.45
N THR A 728 6.06 18.91 -22.17
CA THR A 728 5.72 20.22 -21.62
C THR A 728 6.18 21.31 -22.58
N PHE A 729 5.22 22.12 -23.01
CA PHE A 729 5.37 23.19 -23.97
C PHE A 729 5.26 24.53 -23.26
N GLU A 730 6.28 25.37 -23.34
CA GLU A 730 6.21 26.75 -22.86
C GLU A 730 5.51 27.65 -23.88
N ARG A 731 4.71 28.60 -23.41
CA ARG A 731 4.06 29.60 -24.27
C ARG A 731 5.08 30.64 -24.74
N VAL A 732 5.04 31.00 -26.02
CA VAL A 732 5.83 32.11 -26.55
C VAL A 732 5.01 33.40 -26.43
N GLU A 733 5.50 34.37 -25.67
CA GLU A 733 4.96 35.73 -25.68
C GLU A 733 5.26 36.43 -27.02
N GLU A 734 4.26 37.07 -27.63
CA GLU A 734 4.41 37.88 -28.86
C GLU A 734 5.30 39.12 -28.71
#